data_AF-A0A7S0TB77-F1
#
_entry.id   AF-A0A7S0TB77-F1
#
_cell.length_a   1.000
_cell.length_b   1.000
_cell.length_c   1.000
_cell.angle_alpha   90.00
_cell.angle_beta   90.00
_cell.angle_gamma   90.00
#
_symmetry.space_group_name_H-M   'P 1'
#
loop_
_entity.id
_entity.type
_entity.pdbx_description
1 polymer ?
#
loop_
_entity_poly.entity_id
_entity_poly.type
_entity_poly.pdbx_seq_one_letter_code
_entity_poly.pdbx_strand_id
1 'polypeptide(L)'
;MSPCIESSPKKRSSISEQRTHHPGIRKRPRYLTSWEESFRRLPNLRTDETESPTLGNRFGLVDLFGRNRWANEPLTTSTSSRASNFFTLRIEHRTGGALAKHAGEERVLLFRSDQAGAIAKIIFSSSPVGDDDTEKRHIATAANAKVHVLFVKDAYRGFNLGGLLFILCTTYLRERYHDTICSGFRDRSLTETVSIRCQLDAEEDIRRHDKLIHFYEHLGLRKRKRAKATFINNNDGETYRRIPMKMDLLVSSCQANKWQRCCPESGVAEGYSSFLPALMLSAMGNLANVDNQCIDSWLIVECQDGTIELRTTDGRLLQQDCQGRCNLLPIHSQSSSCNFQLLRVSDKLDKVLWNRDEEYSTTTRQQQDQNFGKEKELWMLRSPSHGTFLGLTSDNNLITSSEASFWQVDENFCLTHTSDSPARRQHYRRMWKTQSIAYVEKMREKHLTFALGSMTIEKALDHTQHLLANPFSMSGAEVSCSDIRPPSVRTLLFHTAELARKEGHPDWVQFIALVHGLASILTCLRSNSSDTSNMAGKDDGNSDFDWTIPVDARVMGCKASENSIFQEFRTLNPDQDDPRYNTANGLYQEHIGLENFILSWTSNEYMYHMLKHNNVRLPTEAFAILRLVPLVDWHKWGNHESLSNEDDEEVKPFVADVYELFERSRDTVTSSRSSKETSERECRELWTNHYSLIANKYGAGGILEW
;
A
#
# COMPACT_ATOMS: atom_id res chain seq x y z
N MET A 1 -61.58 13.27 -29.71
CA MET A 1 -61.15 14.14 -30.82
C MET A 1 -59.78 13.69 -31.30
N SER A 2 -59.76 12.84 -32.33
CA SER A 2 -58.63 12.78 -33.29
C SER A 2 -58.88 13.90 -34.33
N PRO A 3 -57.92 14.36 -35.16
CA PRO A 3 -57.12 13.50 -36.08
C PRO A 3 -55.62 13.92 -36.20
N CYS A 4 -54.66 12.98 -36.37
CA CYS A 4 -54.01 12.61 -37.66
C CYS A 4 -52.79 13.50 -38.06
N ILE A 5 -51.80 13.11 -38.90
CA ILE A 5 -51.57 11.89 -39.71
C ILE A 5 -50.08 11.75 -40.13
N GLU A 6 -49.57 10.51 -40.26
CA GLU A 6 -48.59 9.98 -41.27
C GLU A 6 -47.19 10.63 -41.50
N SER A 7 -46.18 9.98 -42.11
CA SER A 7 -45.95 8.57 -42.52
C SER A 7 -44.46 8.26 -42.80
N SER A 8 -43.95 7.16 -42.24
CA SER A 8 -43.52 5.90 -42.92
C SER A 8 -42.56 5.93 -44.18
N PRO A 9 -42.05 4.78 -44.72
CA PRO A 9 -40.64 4.41 -44.55
C PRO A 9 -39.97 3.85 -45.85
N LYS A 10 -38.90 3.01 -45.72
CA LYS A 10 -38.24 2.05 -46.68
C LYS A 10 -36.79 2.45 -47.05
N LYS A 11 -35.85 1.53 -47.40
CA LYS A 11 -35.93 0.07 -47.67
C LYS A 11 -34.57 -0.64 -47.45
N ARG A 12 -34.60 -1.97 -47.30
CA ARG A 12 -33.44 -2.89 -47.39
C ARG A 12 -32.84 -2.96 -48.80
N SER A 13 -31.56 -3.37 -48.89
CA SER A 13 -31.06 -4.22 -49.98
C SER A 13 -29.97 -5.17 -49.45
N SER A 14 -29.89 -6.38 -50.01
CA SER A 14 -28.96 -7.45 -49.59
C SER A 14 -28.74 -8.45 -50.74
N ILE A 15 -27.55 -9.06 -50.79
CA ILE A 15 -27.16 -10.28 -51.54
C ILE A 15 -26.81 -10.12 -53.03
N SER A 16 -25.53 -10.38 -53.34
CA SER A 16 -25.03 -11.42 -54.28
C SER A 16 -23.49 -11.44 -54.18
N GLU A 17 -22.86 -12.44 -53.56
CA GLU A 17 -22.37 -13.68 -54.18
C GLU A 17 -21.34 -13.50 -55.31
N GLN A 18 -20.09 -13.91 -55.05
CA GLN A 18 -19.29 -14.72 -55.98
C GLN A 18 -18.26 -15.58 -55.22
N ARG A 19 -18.22 -16.88 -55.55
CA ARG A 19 -17.27 -17.88 -55.03
C ARG A 19 -16.09 -18.07 -55.99
N THR A 20 -15.01 -18.68 -55.48
CA THR A 20 -13.95 -19.52 -56.11
C THR A 20 -12.56 -19.09 -55.62
N HIS A 21 -11.55 -19.94 -55.39
CA HIS A 21 -11.44 -21.40 -55.42
C HIS A 21 -10.32 -21.84 -54.42
N HIS A 22 -10.45 -23.00 -53.75
CA HIS A 22 -9.31 -23.73 -53.17
C HIS A 22 -8.68 -24.65 -54.23
N PRO A 23 -7.35 -24.85 -54.20
CA PRO A 23 -6.74 -26.03 -53.55
C PRO A 23 -5.45 -25.66 -52.76
N GLY A 24 -4.71 -26.53 -52.08
CA GLY A 24 -4.84 -27.98 -51.86
C GLY A 24 -3.78 -28.51 -50.86
N ILE A 25 -4.00 -29.71 -50.33
CA ILE A 25 -3.25 -30.36 -49.24
C ILE A 25 -1.91 -30.94 -49.75
N ARG A 26 -0.80 -30.89 -48.96
CA ARG A 26 0.04 -32.08 -48.58
C ARG A 26 1.39 -31.84 -47.86
N LYS A 27 1.58 -32.70 -46.82
CA LYS A 27 2.81 -33.41 -46.38
C LYS A 27 3.89 -32.73 -45.51
N ARG A 28 4.08 -33.29 -44.30
CA ARG A 28 5.37 -33.45 -43.59
C ARG A 28 6.26 -34.50 -44.29
N PRO A 29 7.59 -34.50 -44.09
CA PRO A 29 8.22 -35.37 -43.07
C PRO A 29 9.26 -34.58 -42.22
N ARG A 30 9.48 -34.81 -40.91
CA ARG A 30 10.11 -35.96 -40.21
C ARG A 30 11.46 -36.41 -40.79
N TYR A 31 12.56 -36.07 -40.11
CA TYR A 31 13.69 -36.97 -39.85
C TYR A 31 14.26 -36.70 -38.44
N LEU A 32 14.89 -37.72 -37.86
CA LEU A 32 15.27 -37.84 -36.44
C LEU A 32 16.60 -38.63 -36.41
N THR A 33 17.66 -38.08 -35.80
CA THR A 33 19.02 -38.62 -35.50
C THR A 33 19.93 -37.40 -35.24
N SER A 34 21.03 -37.37 -34.48
CA SER A 34 21.72 -38.20 -33.48
C SER A 34 22.96 -37.36 -33.03
N TRP A 35 23.67 -37.55 -31.90
CA TRP A 35 23.68 -38.56 -30.85
C TRP A 35 24.24 -37.93 -29.54
N GLU A 36 24.65 -38.73 -28.55
CA GLU A 36 25.40 -38.29 -27.35
C GLU A 36 26.92 -38.53 -27.47
N GLU A 37 27.64 -38.29 -26.36
CA GLU A 37 29.02 -38.70 -26.02
C GLU A 37 30.20 -37.78 -26.40
N SER A 38 30.73 -37.09 -25.38
CA SER A 38 32.16 -37.17 -25.01
C SER A 38 32.42 -36.59 -23.61
N PHE A 39 32.21 -37.40 -22.57
CA PHE A 39 32.74 -37.13 -21.23
C PHE A 39 34.22 -37.51 -21.16
N ARG A 40 35.04 -36.64 -20.51
CA ARG A 40 36.17 -36.93 -19.59
C ARG A 40 37.36 -35.99 -19.80
N ARG A 41 37.66 -35.16 -18.79
CA ARG A 41 38.86 -35.25 -17.92
C ARG A 41 38.93 -34.03 -16.98
N LEU A 42 38.79 -34.28 -15.67
CA LEU A 42 39.33 -33.41 -14.62
C LEU A 42 40.86 -33.66 -14.52
N PRO A 43 41.64 -32.72 -13.98
CA PRO A 43 41.88 -32.78 -12.53
C PRO A 43 41.88 -31.41 -11.79
N ASN A 44 41.40 -31.47 -10.55
CA ASN A 44 41.80 -30.71 -9.36
C ASN A 44 42.46 -29.34 -9.51
N LEU A 45 41.82 -28.32 -8.93
CA LEU A 45 42.50 -27.37 -8.04
C LEU A 45 41.59 -27.07 -6.84
N ARG A 46 42.13 -27.26 -5.62
CA ARG A 46 41.50 -26.83 -4.37
C ARG A 46 41.89 -25.37 -4.11
N THR A 47 40.94 -24.58 -3.66
CA THR A 47 41.15 -23.63 -2.55
C THR A 47 39.89 -23.65 -1.71
N ASP A 48 40.00 -24.12 -0.48
CA ASP A 48 38.96 -23.97 0.53
C ASP A 48 38.83 -22.50 0.91
N GLU A 49 37.60 -21.99 1.01
CA GLU A 49 37.27 -21.05 2.07
C GLU A 49 35.78 -21.21 2.44
N THR A 50 35.53 -21.40 3.72
CA THR A 50 34.26 -21.86 4.26
C THR A 50 33.48 -20.71 4.88
N GLU A 51 32.35 -20.32 4.27
CA GLU A 51 31.27 -19.65 5.00
C GLU A 51 29.96 -20.41 4.78
N SER A 52 29.32 -20.76 5.89
CA SER A 52 28.05 -21.49 5.92
C SER A 52 26.89 -20.56 5.56
N PRO A 53 25.96 -20.98 4.68
CA PRO A 53 24.68 -20.30 4.58
C PRO A 53 23.89 -20.60 5.86
N THR A 54 23.64 -19.57 6.67
CA THR A 54 22.67 -19.68 7.77
C THR A 54 21.32 -20.08 7.19
N LEU A 55 20.73 -21.14 7.76
CA LEU A 55 19.49 -21.76 7.28
C LEU A 55 18.26 -20.93 7.70
N GLY A 56 18.21 -19.66 7.28
CA GLY A 56 17.07 -18.79 7.53
C GLY A 56 15.85 -19.29 6.76
N ASN A 57 14.75 -19.55 7.48
CA ASN A 57 13.44 -19.85 6.88
C ASN A 57 13.00 -18.66 6.02
N ARG A 58 13.29 -18.73 4.72
CA ARG A 58 12.85 -17.71 3.78
C ARG A 58 11.34 -17.84 3.59
N PHE A 59 10.60 -16.88 4.13
CA PHE A 59 9.38 -16.39 3.49
C PHE A 59 9.65 -16.32 1.97
N GLY A 60 8.69 -16.68 1.13
CA GLY A 60 8.85 -16.71 -0.34
C GLY A 60 8.87 -15.31 -0.98
N LEU A 61 9.74 -14.46 -0.44
CA LEU A 61 10.08 -13.12 -0.86
C LEU A 61 10.92 -13.23 -2.12
N VAL A 62 10.49 -12.54 -3.17
CA VAL A 62 11.28 -12.35 -4.38
C VAL A 62 11.84 -10.94 -4.34
N ASP A 63 13.16 -10.83 -4.20
CA ASP A 63 13.88 -9.58 -4.46
C ASP A 63 13.69 -9.20 -5.94
N LEU A 64 13.14 -8.01 -6.18
CA LEU A 64 12.90 -7.54 -7.54
C LEU A 64 14.19 -7.12 -8.27
N PHE A 65 15.27 -6.86 -7.53
CA PHE A 65 16.54 -6.29 -8.01
C PHE A 65 17.75 -7.18 -7.74
N GLY A 66 17.53 -8.48 -7.44
CA GLY A 66 18.59 -9.41 -7.04
C GLY A 66 19.77 -9.50 -8.03
N ARG A 67 21.00 -9.41 -7.48
CA ARG A 67 22.31 -9.23 -8.16
C ARG A 67 22.61 -10.10 -9.39
N ASN A 68 21.95 -11.25 -9.56
CA ASN A 68 22.25 -12.20 -10.64
C ASN A 68 21.39 -12.07 -11.90
N ARG A 69 20.39 -11.16 -11.98
CA ARG A 69 19.54 -11.04 -13.18
C ARG A 69 20.28 -10.63 -14.47
N TRP A 70 21.51 -10.13 -14.35
CA TRP A 70 22.32 -9.64 -15.47
C TRP A 70 23.56 -10.51 -15.74
N ALA A 71 23.74 -11.61 -14.98
CA ALA A 71 24.87 -12.53 -15.13
C ALA A 71 24.51 -13.74 -16.01
N ASN A 72 24.64 -13.54 -17.34
CA ASN A 72 24.82 -14.57 -18.38
C ASN A 72 24.28 -16.00 -18.12
N GLU A 73 22.98 -16.23 -18.36
CA GLU A 73 22.50 -17.54 -18.87
C GLU A 73 21.45 -17.36 -19.99
N PRO A 74 21.54 -18.11 -21.10
CA PRO A 74 20.55 -18.08 -22.16
C PRO A 74 19.34 -18.95 -21.78
N LEU A 75 18.25 -18.30 -21.32
CA LEU A 75 16.96 -18.95 -21.06
C LEU A 75 16.37 -19.56 -22.35
N THR A 76 16.59 -20.85 -22.53
CA THR A 76 15.83 -21.67 -23.49
C THR A 76 14.57 -22.24 -22.84
N THR A 77 13.53 -22.47 -23.66
CA THR A 77 12.22 -23.06 -23.33
C THR A 77 11.16 -22.15 -22.67
N SER A 78 10.48 -21.40 -23.56
CA SER A 78 9.01 -21.34 -23.63
C SER A 78 8.21 -21.52 -22.33
N THR A 79 8.17 -20.47 -21.51
CA THR A 79 6.93 -20.12 -20.79
C THR A 79 6.32 -18.89 -21.44
N SER A 80 5.00 -18.84 -21.47
CA SER A 80 4.25 -17.66 -21.93
C SER A 80 4.43 -16.55 -20.90
N SER A 81 5.52 -15.79 -21.00
CA SER A 81 5.65 -14.54 -20.25
C SER A 81 4.50 -13.63 -20.69
N ARG A 82 3.61 -13.30 -19.75
CA ARG A 82 2.90 -12.02 -19.83
C ARG A 82 4.01 -10.98 -19.95
N ALA A 83 4.03 -10.23 -21.05
CA ALA A 83 4.95 -9.12 -21.20
C ALA A 83 4.82 -8.24 -19.96
N SER A 84 5.93 -8.02 -19.25
CA SER A 84 5.92 -7.18 -18.06
C SER A 84 5.57 -5.76 -18.48
N ASN A 85 4.39 -5.28 -18.10
CA ASN A 85 3.87 -3.93 -18.44
C ASN A 85 4.69 -2.77 -17.82
N PHE A 86 5.86 -3.05 -17.25
CA PHE A 86 6.72 -2.05 -16.64
C PHE A 86 7.48 -1.26 -17.71
N PHE A 87 7.25 0.05 -17.72
CA PHE A 87 8.05 1.00 -18.46
C PHE A 87 9.02 1.73 -17.52
N THR A 88 10.15 2.19 -18.06
CA THR A 88 11.07 3.08 -17.35
C THR A 88 10.98 4.49 -17.92
N LEU A 89 11.20 5.51 -17.09
CA LEU A 89 11.38 6.88 -17.54
C LEU A 89 12.85 7.22 -17.67
N ARG A 90 13.22 7.79 -18.82
CA ARG A 90 14.58 8.22 -19.16
C ARG A 90 14.59 9.71 -19.50
N ILE A 91 15.50 10.45 -18.89
CA ILE A 91 15.78 11.84 -19.26
C ILE A 91 16.90 11.87 -20.31
N GLU A 92 16.77 12.75 -21.30
CA GLU A 92 17.87 13.15 -22.17
C GLU A 92 17.98 14.68 -22.21
N HIS A 93 19.19 15.21 -22.00
CA HIS A 93 19.52 16.59 -22.37
C HIS A 93 20.10 16.61 -23.79
N ARG A 94 19.65 17.56 -24.61
CA ARG A 94 20.09 17.75 -26.00
C ARG A 94 20.32 19.23 -26.27
N THR A 95 21.46 19.54 -26.89
CA THR A 95 21.82 20.90 -27.32
C THR A 95 21.53 21.08 -28.81
N GLY A 96 20.75 22.11 -29.18
CA GLY A 96 20.39 22.40 -30.56
C GLY A 96 19.59 21.32 -31.31
N GLY A 97 19.80 21.24 -32.62
CA GLY A 97 19.19 20.28 -33.55
C GLY A 97 18.38 20.91 -34.68
N ALA A 98 18.03 20.12 -35.70
CA ALA A 98 17.37 20.59 -36.93
C ALA A 98 15.98 21.23 -36.75
N LEU A 99 15.39 21.12 -35.56
CA LEU A 99 14.10 21.71 -35.20
C LEU A 99 14.23 22.90 -34.22
N ALA A 100 15.45 23.36 -33.92
CA ALA A 100 15.68 24.50 -33.03
C ALA A 100 15.14 25.80 -33.67
N LYS A 101 14.43 26.59 -32.88
CA LYS A 101 13.84 27.88 -33.28
C LYS A 101 14.59 29.07 -32.67
N HIS A 102 15.40 28.84 -31.63
CA HIS A 102 16.12 29.88 -30.91
C HIS A 102 17.64 29.64 -30.95
N ALA A 103 18.42 30.73 -30.93
CA ALA A 103 19.87 30.64 -30.81
C ALA A 103 20.24 30.16 -29.40
N GLY A 104 21.16 29.19 -29.30
CA GLY A 104 21.51 28.56 -28.02
C GLY A 104 20.34 27.78 -27.38
N GLU A 105 19.44 27.24 -28.20
CA GLU A 105 18.32 26.42 -27.70
C GLU A 105 18.79 25.06 -27.20
N GLU A 106 18.29 24.69 -26.03
CA GLU A 106 18.54 23.43 -25.35
C GLU A 106 17.23 22.78 -24.91
N ARG A 107 17.25 21.46 -24.80
CA ARG A 107 16.06 20.63 -24.60
C ARG A 107 16.35 19.57 -23.56
N VAL A 108 15.52 19.48 -22.53
CA VAL A 108 15.48 18.30 -21.66
C VAL A 108 14.19 17.56 -21.99
N LEU A 109 14.33 16.30 -22.40
CA LEU A 109 13.27 15.44 -22.92
C LEU A 109 13.08 14.25 -21.99
N LEU A 110 11.83 13.91 -21.71
CA LEU A 110 11.46 12.74 -20.91
C LEU A 110 10.84 11.69 -21.81
N PHE A 111 11.41 10.49 -21.85
CA PHE A 111 10.96 9.35 -22.64
C PHE A 111 10.41 8.25 -21.74
N ARG A 112 9.49 7.44 -22.30
CA ARG A 112 8.94 6.23 -21.68
C ARG A 112 9.36 5.04 -22.55
N SER A 113 9.89 3.96 -21.96
CA SER A 113 10.56 2.89 -22.72
C SER A 113 9.67 2.15 -23.73
N ASP A 114 8.36 2.15 -23.54
CA ASP A 114 7.35 1.52 -24.41
C ASP A 114 6.70 2.48 -25.42
N GLN A 115 7.02 3.78 -25.39
CA GLN A 115 6.35 4.80 -26.22
C GLN A 115 7.27 5.48 -27.21
N ALA A 116 6.75 5.69 -28.43
CA ALA A 116 7.43 6.50 -29.43
C ALA A 116 7.40 8.00 -29.05
N GLY A 117 8.59 8.58 -28.89
CA GLY A 117 8.79 10.01 -28.65
C GLY A 117 8.56 10.48 -27.21
N ALA A 118 9.05 11.69 -26.91
CA ALA A 118 9.03 12.24 -25.56
C ALA A 118 7.60 12.42 -25.01
N ILE A 119 7.38 12.03 -23.75
CA ILE A 119 6.13 12.22 -23.01
C ILE A 119 6.06 13.60 -22.33
N ALA A 120 7.21 14.18 -22.01
CA ALA A 120 7.33 15.55 -21.53
C ALA A 120 8.62 16.19 -22.05
N LYS A 121 8.66 17.52 -22.10
CA LYS A 121 9.81 18.30 -22.57
C LYS A 121 9.85 19.69 -21.95
N ILE A 122 11.05 20.18 -21.67
CA ILE A 122 11.33 21.60 -21.46
C ILE A 122 12.32 22.08 -22.52
N ILE A 123 12.08 23.26 -23.08
CA ILE A 123 12.92 23.91 -24.09
C ILE A 123 13.28 25.30 -23.57
N PHE A 124 14.57 25.61 -23.50
CA PHE A 124 15.08 26.87 -22.98
C PHE A 124 16.29 27.36 -23.78
N SER A 125 16.65 28.62 -23.60
CA SER A 125 17.91 29.20 -24.11
C SER A 125 18.49 30.15 -23.06
N SER A 126 19.81 30.23 -22.97
CA SER A 126 20.48 31.18 -22.08
C SER A 126 21.55 31.99 -22.80
N SER A 127 21.69 33.26 -22.43
CA SER A 127 22.72 34.17 -22.93
C SER A 127 23.35 34.91 -21.76
N PRO A 128 24.69 35.07 -21.72
CA PRO A 128 25.34 35.95 -20.75
C PRO A 128 24.85 37.39 -20.93
N VAL A 129 24.87 38.18 -19.85
CA VAL A 129 24.61 39.63 -19.92
C VAL A 129 25.94 40.31 -20.27
N GLY A 130 25.95 41.18 -21.28
CA GLY A 130 27.12 42.04 -21.57
C GLY A 130 27.22 43.20 -20.57
N ASP A 131 28.40 43.81 -20.45
CA ASP A 131 28.80 44.79 -19.41
C ASP A 131 27.96 46.10 -19.28
N ASP A 132 26.87 46.25 -20.03
CA ASP A 132 26.18 47.55 -20.23
C ASP A 132 25.12 47.89 -19.14
N ASP A 133 24.67 46.93 -18.33
CA ASP A 133 23.56 47.12 -17.38
C ASP A 133 24.03 47.70 -16.02
N THR A 134 24.52 48.95 -16.05
CA THR A 134 25.01 49.71 -14.88
C THR A 134 23.91 50.25 -13.94
N GLU A 135 22.96 49.40 -13.53
CA GLU A 135 22.06 49.70 -12.39
C GLU A 135 22.67 49.23 -11.06
N LYS A 136 22.96 50.18 -10.16
CA LYS A 136 23.44 49.93 -8.78
C LYS A 136 22.48 49.04 -7.99
N ARG A 137 22.77 47.74 -7.88
CA ARG A 137 22.21 46.82 -6.88
C ARG A 137 23.31 45.89 -6.37
N HIS A 138 23.20 45.46 -5.12
CA HIS A 138 24.13 44.52 -4.46
C HIS A 138 24.07 43.07 -5.02
N ILE A 139 23.53 42.88 -6.23
CA ILE A 139 23.35 41.59 -6.90
C ILE A 139 23.62 41.80 -8.39
N ALA A 140 24.76 41.31 -8.89
CA ALA A 140 25.06 41.30 -10.32
C ALA A 140 24.16 40.29 -11.06
N THR A 141 23.82 40.54 -12.32
CA THR A 141 23.08 39.58 -13.17
C THR A 141 24.04 39.00 -14.21
N ALA A 142 24.42 37.73 -14.11
CA ALA A 142 25.41 37.12 -15.01
C ALA A 142 24.81 36.61 -16.33
N ALA A 143 23.57 36.11 -16.30
CA ALA A 143 22.91 35.59 -17.50
C ALA A 143 21.40 35.84 -17.49
N ASN A 144 20.83 35.98 -18.68
CA ASN A 144 19.39 35.90 -18.92
C ASN A 144 19.08 34.51 -19.50
N ALA A 145 18.12 33.81 -18.90
CA ALA A 145 17.58 32.55 -19.42
C ALA A 145 16.10 32.72 -19.76
N LYS A 146 15.67 32.13 -20.87
CA LYS A 146 14.25 32.05 -21.24
C LYS A 146 13.83 30.60 -21.46
N VAL A 147 12.79 30.17 -20.75
CA VAL A 147 12.06 28.94 -21.06
C VAL A 147 11.01 29.28 -22.11
N HIS A 148 11.06 28.59 -23.24
CA HIS A 148 10.14 28.78 -24.37
C HIS A 148 8.98 27.79 -24.37
N VAL A 149 9.21 26.57 -23.88
CA VAL A 149 8.20 25.51 -23.80
C VAL A 149 8.42 24.71 -22.53
N LEU A 150 7.37 24.50 -21.75
CA LEU A 150 7.26 23.40 -20.78
C LEU A 150 5.99 22.63 -21.14
N PHE A 151 6.12 21.34 -21.44
CA PHE A 151 5.02 20.52 -21.95
C PHE A 151 5.04 19.11 -21.36
N VAL A 152 3.86 18.63 -20.95
CA VAL A 152 3.59 17.27 -20.50
C VAL A 152 2.35 16.76 -21.25
N LYS A 153 2.44 15.58 -21.89
CA LYS A 153 1.31 14.90 -22.53
C LYS A 153 0.18 14.69 -21.51
N ASP A 154 -1.06 14.84 -21.95
CA ASP A 154 -2.27 14.86 -21.11
C ASP A 154 -2.36 13.68 -20.13
N ALA A 155 -2.05 12.46 -20.59
CA ALA A 155 -2.06 11.23 -19.78
C ALA A 155 -1.04 11.17 -18.62
N TYR A 156 -0.11 12.13 -18.54
CA TYR A 156 0.94 12.18 -17.50
C TYR A 156 0.87 13.47 -16.66
N ARG A 157 -0.22 14.24 -16.78
CA ARG A 157 -0.48 15.37 -15.88
C ARG A 157 -0.97 14.81 -14.54
N GLY A 158 -0.36 15.26 -13.44
CA GLY A 158 -0.60 14.74 -12.09
C GLY A 158 0.69 14.35 -11.38
N PHE A 159 1.60 13.67 -12.06
CA PHE A 159 2.88 13.18 -11.52
C PHE A 159 4.00 14.24 -11.40
N ASN A 160 3.63 15.52 -11.33
CA ASN A 160 4.54 16.69 -11.26
C ASN A 160 5.78 16.67 -12.20
N LEU A 161 5.69 15.99 -13.35
CA LEU A 161 6.80 15.87 -14.33
C LEU A 161 7.23 17.22 -14.93
N GLY A 162 6.31 18.18 -14.97
CA GLY A 162 6.62 19.56 -15.35
C GLY A 162 7.51 20.26 -14.33
N GLY A 163 7.29 20.03 -13.03
CA GLY A 163 8.11 20.57 -11.95
C GLY A 163 9.51 19.95 -11.97
N LEU A 164 9.59 18.62 -12.12
CA LEU A 164 10.86 17.91 -12.29
C LEU A 164 11.70 18.49 -13.44
N LEU A 165 11.11 18.64 -14.63
CA LEU A 165 11.82 19.21 -15.80
C LEU A 165 12.25 20.67 -15.57
N PHE A 166 11.42 21.48 -14.91
CA PHE A 166 11.78 22.86 -14.56
C PHE A 166 12.95 22.90 -13.55
N ILE A 167 12.91 22.05 -12.52
CA ILE A 167 13.97 21.99 -11.50
C ILE A 167 15.29 21.56 -12.13
N LEU A 168 15.30 20.48 -12.94
CA LEU A 168 16.47 20.05 -13.71
C LEU A 168 17.05 21.18 -14.58
N CYS A 169 16.20 21.92 -15.28
CA CYS A 169 16.63 23.09 -16.07
C CYS A 169 17.25 24.19 -15.19
N THR A 170 16.64 24.54 -14.05
CA THR A 170 17.20 25.59 -13.18
C THR A 170 18.49 25.17 -12.49
N THR A 171 18.64 23.88 -12.15
CA THR A 171 19.88 23.32 -11.59
C THR A 171 20.99 23.34 -12.64
N TYR A 172 20.73 22.85 -13.85
CA TYR A 172 21.68 22.93 -14.97
C TYR A 172 22.15 24.37 -15.26
N LEU A 173 21.24 25.34 -15.24
CA LEU A 173 21.58 26.75 -15.41
C LEU A 173 22.48 27.29 -14.28
N ARG A 174 22.25 26.89 -13.02
CA ARG A 174 23.13 27.28 -11.90
C ARG A 174 24.54 26.71 -12.09
N GLU A 175 24.66 25.43 -12.45
CA GLU A 175 25.94 24.75 -12.66
C GLU A 175 26.72 25.38 -13.82
N ARG A 176 26.09 25.57 -14.98
CA ARG A 176 26.74 26.11 -16.18
C ARG A 176 27.42 27.46 -15.96
N TYR A 177 26.79 28.34 -15.18
CA TYR A 177 27.32 29.68 -14.92
C TYR A 177 28.13 29.77 -13.63
N HIS A 178 28.21 28.71 -12.82
CA HIS A 178 29.00 28.65 -11.58
C HIS A 178 30.47 29.03 -11.83
N ASP A 179 31.11 28.40 -12.81
CA ASP A 179 32.56 28.58 -13.04
C ASP A 179 32.88 29.92 -13.73
N THR A 180 31.96 30.44 -14.56
CA THR A 180 32.05 31.80 -15.10
C THR A 180 32.01 32.83 -13.98
N ILE A 181 31.23 32.57 -12.93
CA ILE A 181 31.15 33.43 -11.75
C ILE A 181 32.44 33.28 -10.92
N CYS A 182 32.81 32.05 -10.53
CA CYS A 182 33.98 31.80 -9.68
C CYS A 182 35.32 32.25 -10.29
N SER A 183 35.48 32.23 -11.61
CA SER A 183 36.73 32.69 -12.26
C SER A 183 36.90 34.21 -12.24
N GLY A 184 35.81 35.00 -12.27
CA GLY A 184 35.86 36.46 -12.21
C GLY A 184 36.21 37.06 -10.84
N PHE A 185 36.09 36.27 -9.75
CA PHE A 185 36.26 36.75 -8.36
C PHE A 185 37.70 36.71 -7.82
N ARG A 186 38.73 36.44 -8.63
CA ARG A 186 40.12 36.34 -8.15
C ARG A 186 40.73 37.66 -7.63
N ASP A 187 40.06 38.80 -7.76
CA ASP A 187 40.65 40.13 -7.49
C ASP A 187 39.74 41.12 -6.72
N ARG A 188 38.66 40.67 -6.05
CA ARG A 188 37.79 41.56 -5.24
C ARG A 188 37.31 40.93 -3.92
N SER A 189 37.44 41.69 -2.84
CA SER A 189 37.18 41.29 -1.44
C SER A 189 35.70 41.36 -1.00
N LEU A 190 34.76 41.17 -1.91
CA LEU A 190 33.32 41.26 -1.64
C LEU A 190 32.60 39.96 -2.00
N THR A 191 31.83 39.42 -1.06
CA THR A 191 30.91 38.30 -1.27
C THR A 191 29.64 38.77 -2.00
N GLU A 192 29.78 39.19 -3.26
CA GLU A 192 28.64 39.54 -4.10
C GLU A 192 27.87 38.28 -4.50
N THR A 193 26.56 38.28 -4.24
CA THR A 193 25.68 37.21 -4.71
C THR A 193 25.31 37.51 -6.16
N VAL A 194 25.52 36.54 -7.06
CA VAL A 194 25.23 36.71 -8.48
C VAL A 194 23.91 36.03 -8.82
N SER A 195 23.17 36.58 -9.78
CA SER A 195 21.86 36.07 -10.19
C SER A 195 21.79 35.71 -11.67
N ILE A 196 21.04 34.66 -12.00
CA ILE A 196 20.62 34.31 -13.36
C ILE A 196 19.14 34.63 -13.47
N ARG A 197 18.78 35.55 -14.37
CA ARG A 197 17.38 35.97 -14.54
C ARG A 197 16.66 35.02 -15.48
N CYS A 198 15.89 34.09 -14.92
CA CYS A 198 15.04 33.18 -15.66
C CYS A 198 13.68 33.84 -15.96
N GLN A 199 13.20 33.69 -17.20
CA GLN A 199 11.91 34.21 -17.69
C GLN A 199 11.14 33.10 -18.39
N LEU A 200 9.82 33.11 -18.27
CA LEU A 200 8.91 32.30 -19.09
C LEU A 200 7.63 33.07 -19.35
N ASP A 201 6.94 32.70 -20.43
CA ASP A 201 5.61 33.21 -20.73
C ASP A 201 4.58 32.12 -20.42
N ALA A 202 3.72 32.35 -19.42
CA ALA A 202 2.69 31.39 -19.03
C ALA A 202 1.45 31.57 -19.92
N GLU A 203 1.12 30.55 -20.72
CA GLU A 203 0.01 30.55 -21.67
C GLU A 203 -1.11 29.62 -21.18
N GLU A 204 -2.26 30.18 -20.80
CA GLU A 204 -3.38 29.41 -20.22
C GLU A 204 -4.75 29.82 -20.80
N ASP A 205 -5.69 28.88 -20.81
CA ASP A 205 -7.06 29.04 -21.29
C ASP A 205 -7.83 30.12 -20.49
N ILE A 206 -8.45 31.07 -21.19
CA ILE A 206 -9.23 32.16 -20.58
C ILE A 206 -10.46 31.67 -19.78
N ARG A 207 -10.99 30.48 -20.07
CA ARG A 207 -12.11 29.86 -19.34
C ARG A 207 -11.67 29.09 -18.10
N ARG A 208 -10.38 28.73 -18.00
CA ARG A 208 -9.82 27.87 -16.94
C ARG A 208 -8.48 28.41 -16.42
N HIS A 209 -8.46 29.71 -16.17
CA HIS A 209 -7.26 30.46 -15.86
C HIS A 209 -6.77 30.31 -14.40
N ASP A 210 -5.60 30.90 -14.12
CA ASP A 210 -4.81 30.86 -12.88
C ASP A 210 -4.26 29.49 -12.44
N LYS A 211 -4.74 28.36 -12.99
CA LYS A 211 -4.18 27.02 -12.66
C LYS A 211 -2.70 26.87 -13.05
N LEU A 212 -2.34 27.25 -14.28
CA LEU A 212 -0.97 27.11 -14.77
C LEU A 212 -0.05 28.18 -14.14
N ILE A 213 -0.59 29.38 -13.94
CA ILE A 213 0.09 30.44 -13.20
C ILE A 213 0.42 30.00 -11.77
N HIS A 214 -0.54 29.47 -11.02
CA HIS A 214 -0.29 29.03 -9.65
C HIS A 214 0.77 27.92 -9.62
N PHE A 215 0.75 26.97 -10.55
CA PHE A 215 1.83 26.00 -10.71
C PHE A 215 3.21 26.67 -10.88
N TYR A 216 3.33 27.68 -11.75
CA TYR A 216 4.58 28.45 -11.88
C TYR A 216 4.93 29.29 -10.64
N GLU A 217 3.94 29.82 -9.92
CA GLU A 217 4.16 30.53 -8.65
C GLU A 217 4.70 29.59 -7.56
N HIS A 218 4.24 28.34 -7.50
CA HIS A 218 4.79 27.29 -6.61
C HIS A 218 6.24 26.93 -6.99
N LEU A 219 6.60 26.93 -8.27
CA LEU A 219 7.98 26.78 -8.75
C LEU A 219 8.86 28.02 -8.49
N GLY A 220 8.35 29.04 -7.79
CA GLY A 220 9.10 30.23 -7.37
C GLY A 220 9.12 31.38 -8.38
N LEU A 221 8.41 31.26 -9.51
CA LEU A 221 8.26 32.36 -10.46
C LEU A 221 7.26 33.39 -9.96
N ARG A 222 7.40 34.63 -10.46
CA ARG A 222 6.55 35.76 -10.06
C ARG A 222 6.07 36.50 -11.31
N LYS A 223 4.79 36.88 -11.33
CA LYS A 223 4.20 37.74 -12.37
C LYS A 223 5.06 39.01 -12.53
N ARG A 224 5.46 39.36 -13.77
CA ARG A 224 6.29 40.54 -14.02
C ARG A 224 5.52 41.82 -13.66
N LYS A 225 6.01 42.60 -12.69
CA LYS A 225 5.41 43.88 -12.28
C LYS A 225 5.17 44.76 -13.52
N ARG A 226 3.93 45.26 -13.68
CA ARG A 226 3.44 46.09 -14.80
C ARG A 226 3.34 45.40 -16.18
N ALA A 227 3.53 44.09 -16.30
CA ALA A 227 3.24 43.39 -17.55
C ALA A 227 1.72 43.27 -17.76
N LYS A 228 1.22 43.64 -18.95
CA LYS A 228 -0.15 43.38 -19.38
C LYS A 228 -0.25 41.95 -19.91
N ALA A 229 -1.34 41.24 -19.60
CA ALA A 229 -1.64 39.96 -20.25
C ALA A 229 -1.88 40.21 -21.75
N THR A 230 -1.29 39.38 -22.61
CA THR A 230 -1.54 39.42 -24.06
C THR A 230 -2.40 38.23 -24.44
N PHE A 231 -3.51 38.46 -25.14
CA PHE A 231 -4.41 37.39 -25.59
C PHE A 231 -3.95 36.85 -26.94
N ILE A 232 -3.96 35.53 -27.07
CA ILE A 232 -3.59 34.78 -28.27
C ILE A 232 -4.82 33.96 -28.65
N ASN A 233 -5.27 34.11 -29.88
CA ASN A 233 -6.36 33.29 -30.43
C ASN A 233 -5.73 32.23 -31.33
N ASN A 234 -5.91 30.96 -31.00
CA ASN A 234 -5.35 29.86 -31.77
C ASN A 234 -6.37 29.36 -32.81
N ASN A 235 -5.89 28.62 -33.82
CA ASN A 235 -6.74 28.02 -34.85
C ASN A 235 -7.59 26.82 -34.34
N ASP A 236 -7.53 26.52 -33.04
CA ASP A 236 -8.36 25.53 -32.34
C ASP A 236 -9.70 26.11 -31.86
N GLY A 237 -9.89 27.44 -31.95
CA GLY A 237 -11.11 28.14 -31.54
C GLY A 237 -11.11 28.59 -30.07
N GLU A 238 -10.02 28.35 -29.34
CA GLU A 238 -9.86 28.79 -27.95
C GLU A 238 -8.93 30.01 -27.83
N THR A 239 -9.23 30.86 -26.84
CA THR A 239 -8.45 32.07 -26.55
C THR A 239 -7.60 31.87 -25.31
N TYR A 240 -6.29 31.98 -25.48
CA TYR A 240 -5.30 31.84 -24.43
C TYR A 240 -4.86 33.22 -23.93
N ARG A 241 -4.65 33.36 -22.63
CA ARG A 241 -3.96 34.52 -22.04
C ARG A 241 -2.50 34.16 -21.77
N ARG A 242 -1.58 34.98 -22.30
CA ARG A 242 -0.14 34.88 -22.07
C ARG A 242 0.30 35.92 -21.05
N ILE A 243 0.93 35.46 -19.98
CA ILE A 243 1.35 36.27 -18.82
C ILE A 243 2.86 36.08 -18.59
N PRO A 244 3.68 37.14 -18.77
CA PRO A 244 5.12 37.06 -18.54
C PRO A 244 5.46 36.88 -17.06
N MET A 245 6.23 35.84 -16.75
CA MET A 245 6.69 35.49 -15.40
C MET A 245 8.23 35.50 -15.34
N LYS A 246 8.78 35.78 -14.16
CA LYS A 246 10.23 35.81 -13.93
C LYS A 246 10.64 35.22 -12.59
N MET A 247 11.86 34.71 -12.53
CA MET A 247 12.53 34.24 -11.33
C MET A 247 14.01 34.64 -11.40
N ASP A 248 14.56 35.16 -10.31
CA ASP A 248 15.98 35.49 -10.22
C ASP A 248 16.66 34.34 -9.44
N LEU A 249 17.41 33.47 -10.13
CA LEU A 249 18.10 32.31 -9.56
C LEU A 249 19.43 32.78 -8.93
N LEU A 250 19.55 32.68 -7.61
CA LEU A 250 20.77 33.09 -6.89
C LEU A 250 21.85 32.01 -6.96
N VAL A 251 23.11 32.44 -7.12
CA VAL A 251 24.34 31.64 -7.10
C VAL A 251 25.33 32.34 -6.14
N SER A 252 25.91 31.61 -5.19
CA SER A 252 26.78 32.18 -4.15
C SER A 252 28.08 31.38 -3.96
N SER A 253 29.20 32.10 -3.88
CA SER A 253 30.55 31.52 -3.83
C SER A 253 30.82 30.67 -2.58
N CYS A 254 30.18 30.98 -1.45
CA CYS A 254 30.36 30.27 -0.18
C CYS A 254 29.89 28.79 -0.23
N GLN A 255 29.17 28.37 -1.27
CA GLN A 255 28.75 26.98 -1.42
C GLN A 255 29.84 26.07 -2.02
N ALA A 256 30.91 26.61 -2.61
CA ALA A 256 31.92 25.86 -3.38
C ALA A 256 32.39 24.53 -2.76
N ASN A 257 32.66 24.50 -1.45
CA ASN A 257 33.15 23.30 -0.75
C ASN A 257 32.15 22.13 -0.65
N LYS A 258 30.85 22.33 -0.94
CA LYS A 258 29.84 21.25 -0.98
C LYS A 258 29.51 20.75 -2.39
N TRP A 259 29.71 21.57 -3.42
CA TRP A 259 29.31 21.22 -4.79
C TRP A 259 30.46 20.64 -5.60
N GLN A 260 31.70 21.08 -5.37
CA GLN A 260 32.84 20.76 -6.23
C GLN A 260 33.55 19.42 -5.93
N ARG A 261 33.05 18.62 -4.97
CA ARG A 261 33.68 17.35 -4.53
C ARG A 261 32.89 16.07 -4.86
N CYS A 262 31.74 16.17 -5.53
CA CYS A 262 30.85 15.02 -5.77
C CYS A 262 30.49 14.74 -7.24
N CYS A 263 31.06 15.46 -8.20
CA CYS A 263 30.89 15.17 -9.63
C CYS A 263 32.25 14.77 -10.25
N PRO A 264 32.48 13.49 -10.57
CA PRO A 264 33.51 13.11 -11.52
C PRO A 264 33.01 13.45 -12.93
N GLU A 265 33.43 14.60 -13.46
CA GLU A 265 33.32 15.08 -14.86
C GLU A 265 31.93 15.12 -15.54
N SER A 266 30.87 14.66 -14.89
CA SER A 266 29.52 14.53 -15.43
C SER A 266 28.48 15.36 -14.69
N GLY A 267 27.62 16.07 -15.43
CA GLY A 267 26.59 16.95 -14.87
C GLY A 267 25.36 16.23 -14.30
N VAL A 268 24.48 16.97 -13.62
CA VAL A 268 23.27 16.47 -12.90
C VAL A 268 22.36 15.51 -13.70
N ALA A 269 22.43 15.51 -15.04
CA ALA A 269 21.68 14.58 -15.87
C ALA A 269 22.11 13.10 -15.74
N GLU A 270 23.38 12.79 -15.41
CA GLU A 270 23.85 11.39 -15.36
C GLU A 270 23.39 10.63 -14.11
N GLY A 271 23.10 11.33 -13.01
CA GLY A 271 22.53 10.73 -11.79
C GLY A 271 21.07 10.27 -11.92
N TYR A 272 20.39 10.63 -13.01
CA TYR A 272 18.97 10.30 -13.28
C TYR A 272 18.79 9.55 -14.61
N SER A 273 19.68 8.59 -14.88
CA SER A 273 19.66 7.77 -16.11
C SER A 273 18.34 7.03 -16.32
N SER A 274 17.74 6.51 -15.24
CA SER A 274 16.38 5.96 -15.20
C SER A 274 15.72 6.11 -13.84
N PHE A 275 14.42 6.40 -13.82
CA PHE A 275 13.61 6.42 -12.60
C PHE A 275 12.16 5.98 -12.90
N LEU A 276 11.39 5.77 -11.82
CA LEU A 276 9.98 5.44 -11.86
C LEU A 276 9.18 6.44 -11.01
N PRO A 277 8.17 7.15 -11.54
CA PRO A 277 7.32 8.01 -10.74
C PRO A 277 6.38 7.14 -9.90
N ALA A 278 6.08 7.56 -8.67
CA ALA A 278 5.13 6.88 -7.81
C ALA A 278 4.28 7.88 -7.00
N LEU A 279 3.07 7.46 -6.64
CA LEU A 279 2.25 8.11 -5.62
C LEU A 279 2.22 7.21 -4.40
N MET A 280 2.45 7.74 -3.21
CA MET A 280 2.35 6.97 -1.97
C MET A 280 1.05 7.36 -1.26
N LEU A 281 0.14 6.41 -1.11
CA LEU A 281 -1.21 6.61 -0.61
C LEU A 281 -1.45 5.78 0.65
N SER A 282 -2.32 6.24 1.53
CA SER A 282 -2.91 5.40 2.58
C SER A 282 -4.08 4.56 2.05
N ALA A 283 -4.57 3.62 2.85
CA ALA A 283 -5.73 2.78 2.50
C ALA A 283 -6.99 3.59 2.13
N MET A 284 -7.10 4.84 2.60
CA MET A 284 -8.20 5.76 2.27
C MET A 284 -7.95 6.59 1.00
N GLY A 285 -6.83 6.38 0.30
CA GLY A 285 -6.44 7.15 -0.89
C GLY A 285 -5.82 8.52 -0.62
N ASN A 286 -5.50 8.84 0.64
CA ASN A 286 -4.84 10.11 1.00
C ASN A 286 -3.34 10.04 0.72
N LEU A 287 -2.74 11.14 0.26
CA LEU A 287 -1.30 11.24 0.02
C LEU A 287 -0.48 11.09 1.32
N ALA A 288 0.70 10.49 1.19
CA ALA A 288 1.66 10.35 2.28
C ALA A 288 2.32 11.68 2.68
N ASN A 289 2.49 11.86 3.99
CA ASN A 289 3.15 12.99 4.61
C ASN A 289 4.58 12.65 5.05
N VAL A 290 5.48 13.63 5.02
CA VAL A 290 6.81 13.58 5.66
C VAL A 290 7.03 14.90 6.39
N ASP A 291 7.43 14.87 7.68
CA ASP A 291 7.56 16.08 8.51
C ASP A 291 6.31 17.00 8.46
N ASN A 292 5.10 16.41 8.46
CA ASN A 292 3.81 17.09 8.26
C ASN A 292 3.66 17.84 6.92
N GLN A 293 4.50 17.56 5.93
CA GLN A 293 4.36 18.03 4.54
C GLN A 293 3.78 16.92 3.67
N CYS A 294 2.62 17.18 3.05
CA CYS A 294 2.04 16.29 2.04
C CYS A 294 2.95 16.23 0.80
N ILE A 295 3.32 15.01 0.38
CA ILE A 295 4.20 14.80 -0.78
C ILE A 295 3.36 14.33 -1.97
N ASP A 296 3.30 15.17 -3.01
CA ASP A 296 2.42 15.01 -4.17
C ASP A 296 2.98 14.08 -5.26
N SER A 297 4.29 13.81 -5.28
CA SER A 297 4.94 12.95 -6.26
C SER A 297 6.31 12.44 -5.77
N TRP A 298 6.49 11.12 -5.87
CA TRP A 298 7.74 10.43 -5.58
C TRP A 298 8.44 9.96 -6.86
N LEU A 299 9.75 9.85 -6.79
CA LEU A 299 10.65 9.31 -7.79
C LEU A 299 11.42 8.16 -7.14
N ILE A 300 11.19 6.94 -7.62
CA ILE A 300 11.95 5.76 -7.24
C ILE A 300 13.14 5.66 -8.18
N VAL A 301 14.36 5.70 -7.63
CA VAL A 301 15.62 5.62 -8.38
C VAL A 301 16.32 4.32 -8.00
N GLU A 302 16.73 3.51 -8.98
CA GLU A 302 17.48 2.28 -8.75
C GLU A 302 18.98 2.58 -8.60
N CYS A 303 19.57 2.06 -7.52
CA CYS A 303 20.99 2.17 -7.23
C CYS A 303 21.78 0.97 -7.79
N GLN A 304 23.08 1.16 -8.04
CA GLN A 304 23.96 0.13 -8.63
C GLN A 304 24.09 -1.15 -7.78
N ASP A 305 23.72 -1.11 -6.51
CA ASP A 305 23.74 -2.24 -5.58
C ASP A 305 22.46 -3.10 -5.59
N GLY A 306 21.44 -2.70 -6.37
CA GLY A 306 20.12 -3.33 -6.43
C GLY A 306 19.13 -2.78 -5.39
N THR A 307 19.43 -1.68 -4.72
CA THR A 307 18.48 -0.99 -3.84
C THR A 307 17.78 0.16 -4.56
N ILE A 308 16.75 0.73 -3.93
CA ILE A 308 16.04 1.91 -4.41
C ILE A 308 16.16 3.08 -3.43
N GLU A 309 16.33 4.28 -3.98
CA GLU A 309 16.15 5.55 -3.27
C GLU A 309 14.76 6.12 -3.56
N LEU A 310 14.11 6.67 -2.52
CA LEU A 310 12.89 7.45 -2.66
C LEU A 310 13.22 8.94 -2.62
N ARG A 311 13.01 9.64 -3.73
CA ARG A 311 13.23 11.08 -3.87
C ARG A 311 11.92 11.79 -4.17
N THR A 312 11.77 13.03 -3.76
CA THR A 312 10.69 13.92 -4.21
C THR A 312 10.99 14.47 -5.61
N THR A 313 10.00 15.03 -6.30
CA THR A 313 10.22 15.72 -7.58
C THR A 313 11.07 16.99 -7.49
N ASP A 314 11.23 17.56 -6.28
CA ASP A 314 12.19 18.63 -5.99
C ASP A 314 13.59 18.14 -5.60
N GLY A 315 13.83 16.82 -5.69
CA GLY A 315 15.14 16.19 -5.53
C GLY A 315 15.57 15.93 -4.08
N ARG A 316 14.72 16.24 -3.09
CA ARG A 316 14.96 15.85 -1.69
C ARG A 316 14.93 14.32 -1.55
N LEU A 317 15.85 13.77 -0.77
CA LEU A 317 15.97 12.33 -0.53
C LEU A 317 15.26 11.96 0.77
N LEU A 318 14.49 10.87 0.78
CA LEU A 318 13.93 10.31 2.00
C LEU A 318 15.05 9.71 2.86
N GLN A 319 15.13 10.13 4.13
CA GLN A 319 16.02 9.56 5.12
C GLN A 319 15.22 9.04 6.31
N GLN A 320 15.60 7.89 6.86
CA GLN A 320 15.18 7.46 8.20
C GLN A 320 16.24 7.87 9.26
N ASP A 321 15.82 8.30 10.44
CA ASP A 321 16.72 8.41 11.59
C ASP A 321 16.93 7.06 12.29
N CYS A 322 17.84 6.99 13.27
CA CYS A 322 18.07 5.76 14.05
C CYS A 322 16.86 5.36 14.93
N GLN A 323 15.88 6.26 15.08
CA GLN A 323 14.60 5.99 15.73
C GLN A 323 13.53 5.61 14.69
N GLY A 324 13.86 5.50 13.40
CA GLY A 324 12.98 5.15 12.28
C GLY A 324 11.94 6.20 11.86
N ARG A 325 12.07 7.47 12.27
CA ARG A 325 11.27 8.58 11.72
C ARG A 325 11.79 8.93 10.33
N CYS A 326 10.89 9.25 9.39
CA CYS A 326 11.27 9.65 8.05
C CYS A 326 11.29 11.18 7.91
N ASN A 327 12.39 11.71 7.38
CA ASN A 327 12.62 13.14 7.13
C ASN A 327 13.09 13.34 5.68
N LEU A 328 12.97 14.56 5.14
CA LEU A 328 13.48 14.90 3.80
C LEU A 328 14.83 15.63 3.83
N LEU A 329 15.88 14.98 3.33
CA LEU A 329 17.20 15.59 3.15
C LEU A 329 17.29 16.44 1.88
N PRO A 330 18.00 17.59 1.90
CA PRO A 330 18.37 18.31 0.70
C PRO A 330 19.24 17.47 -0.25
N ILE A 331 19.14 17.75 -1.55
CA ILE A 331 19.85 17.09 -2.68
C ILE A 331 21.36 16.86 -2.43
N HIS A 332 22.00 17.69 -1.60
CA HIS A 332 23.46 17.77 -1.42
C HIS A 332 23.96 17.36 -0.02
N SER A 333 23.15 16.63 0.77
CA SER A 333 23.59 16.09 2.06
C SER A 333 24.28 14.72 1.89
N GLN A 334 25.58 14.66 2.20
CA GLN A 334 26.39 13.42 2.22
C GLN A 334 26.05 12.47 3.39
N SER A 335 24.77 12.36 3.77
CA SER A 335 24.35 11.31 4.70
C SER A 335 24.38 9.97 3.97
N SER A 336 24.64 8.89 4.71
CA SER A 336 24.31 7.53 4.25
C SER A 336 22.86 7.51 3.77
N SER A 337 22.66 7.23 2.48
CA SER A 337 21.36 7.19 1.84
C SER A 337 20.50 6.10 2.48
N CYS A 338 19.22 6.38 2.70
CA CYS A 338 18.28 5.36 3.15
C CYS A 338 17.77 4.59 1.94
N ASN A 339 18.64 3.72 1.47
CA ASN A 339 18.36 2.74 0.44
C ASN A 339 17.31 1.76 0.98
N PHE A 340 16.34 1.38 0.15
CA PHE A 340 15.38 0.32 0.45
C PHE A 340 15.56 -0.84 -0.53
N GLN A 341 15.46 -2.07 -0.05
CA GLN A 341 15.30 -3.25 -0.89
C GLN A 341 13.81 -3.45 -1.14
N LEU A 342 13.44 -3.58 -2.41
CA LEU A 342 12.04 -3.80 -2.80
C LEU A 342 11.75 -5.31 -2.87
N LEU A 343 11.04 -5.79 -1.85
CA LEU A 343 10.69 -7.19 -1.69
C LEU A 343 9.25 -7.41 -2.11
N ARG A 344 9.01 -8.46 -2.90
CA ARG A 344 7.67 -8.86 -3.32
C ARG A 344 7.22 -10.13 -2.61
N VAL A 345 5.99 -10.10 -2.11
CA VAL A 345 5.30 -11.25 -1.48
C VAL A 345 4.07 -11.62 -2.31
N SER A 346 3.91 -12.90 -2.60
CA SER A 346 2.68 -13.45 -3.20
C SER A 346 1.94 -14.27 -2.14
N ASP A 347 0.62 -14.19 -2.14
CA ASP A 347 -0.26 -14.99 -1.28
C ASP A 347 -0.43 -16.45 -1.77
N LYS A 348 0.38 -16.90 -2.75
CA LYS A 348 0.46 -18.31 -3.19
C LYS A 348 1.14 -19.27 -2.22
N LEU A 349 1.93 -18.77 -1.27
CA LEU A 349 2.68 -19.63 -0.35
C LEU A 349 1.76 -20.11 0.77
N ASP A 350 1.41 -21.40 0.75
CA ASP A 350 0.47 -21.99 1.71
C ASP A 350 1.03 -22.16 3.14
N LYS A 351 2.24 -21.65 3.39
CA LYS A 351 2.92 -21.62 4.68
C LYS A 351 3.37 -20.19 5.03
N VAL A 352 2.43 -19.36 5.49
CA VAL A 352 2.75 -18.07 6.16
C VAL A 352 2.35 -18.10 7.64
N LEU A 353 1.49 -19.03 8.05
CA LEU A 353 1.08 -19.20 9.44
C LEU A 353 1.74 -20.43 10.08
N TRP A 354 2.14 -20.23 11.34
CA TRP A 354 2.65 -21.22 12.33
C TRP A 354 4.14 -21.63 12.22
N ASN A 355 4.95 -21.08 13.14
CA ASN A 355 6.17 -21.72 13.61
C ASN A 355 5.83 -23.01 14.38
N ARG A 356 5.75 -24.14 13.66
CA ARG A 356 6.00 -25.48 14.19
C ARG A 356 6.82 -26.24 13.19
N ASP A 357 7.78 -27.03 13.68
CA ASP A 357 8.72 -27.81 12.89
C ASP A 357 8.03 -28.98 12.17
N GLU A 358 7.34 -28.68 11.06
CA GLU A 358 6.91 -29.69 10.10
C GLU A 358 7.88 -29.77 8.93
N GLU A 359 8.73 -30.80 8.98
CA GLU A 359 9.69 -31.13 7.93
C GLU A 359 9.07 -31.15 6.53
N TYR A 360 9.84 -30.68 5.56
CA TYR A 360 9.46 -30.66 4.15
C TYR A 360 9.40 -32.09 3.58
N SER A 361 8.20 -32.64 3.37
CA SER A 361 8.00 -33.70 2.37
C SER A 361 7.64 -33.07 1.02
N THR A 362 8.60 -33.05 0.10
CA THR A 362 8.48 -32.49 -1.25
C THR A 362 7.80 -33.43 -2.24
N THR A 363 6.72 -34.11 -1.81
CA THR A 363 6.08 -35.19 -2.57
C THR A 363 4.60 -34.92 -2.87
N THR A 364 4.39 -34.37 -4.07
CA THR A 364 3.35 -34.82 -5.00
C THR A 364 1.88 -34.57 -4.64
N ARG A 365 1.48 -33.29 -4.57
CA ARG A 365 0.10 -32.84 -4.93
C ARG A 365 0.09 -31.65 -5.90
N GLN A 366 0.90 -31.73 -6.95
CA GLN A 366 0.79 -30.84 -8.11
C GLN A 366 -0.22 -31.38 -9.14
N GLN A 367 -1.50 -31.40 -8.80
CA GLN A 367 -2.62 -31.55 -9.76
C GLN A 367 -3.96 -31.35 -9.04
N GLN A 368 -4.88 -30.64 -9.68
CA GLN A 368 -6.21 -30.22 -9.18
C GLN A 368 -6.22 -29.07 -8.13
N ASP A 369 -5.82 -27.87 -8.56
CA ASP A 369 -6.42 -26.62 -8.06
C ASP A 369 -6.26 -25.52 -9.14
N GLN A 370 -7.29 -25.33 -9.98
CA GLN A 370 -7.29 -24.33 -11.07
C GLN A 370 -8.17 -23.10 -10.79
N ASN A 371 -8.85 -23.03 -9.64
CA ASN A 371 -9.73 -21.92 -9.25
C ASN A 371 -9.17 -21.09 -8.08
N PHE A 372 -7.87 -20.76 -8.11
CA PHE A 372 -7.35 -19.72 -7.21
C PHE A 372 -7.96 -18.36 -7.59
N GLY A 373 -8.68 -17.75 -6.64
CA GLY A 373 -9.15 -16.36 -6.75
C GLY A 373 -7.99 -15.41 -7.03
N LYS A 374 -8.29 -14.23 -7.61
CA LYS A 374 -7.29 -13.29 -8.16
C LYS A 374 -6.09 -13.09 -7.21
N GLU A 375 -4.92 -13.55 -7.65
CA GLU A 375 -3.64 -13.32 -6.99
C GLU A 375 -3.43 -11.83 -6.76
N LYS A 376 -3.09 -11.45 -5.51
CA LYS A 376 -2.61 -10.10 -5.19
C LYS A 376 -1.14 -10.19 -4.77
N GLU A 377 -0.30 -9.44 -5.45
CA GLU A 377 1.10 -9.23 -5.05
C GLU A 377 1.14 -8.06 -4.04
N LEU A 378 1.80 -8.28 -2.90
CA LEU A 378 2.07 -7.25 -1.90
C LEU A 378 3.56 -6.89 -1.94
N TRP A 379 3.88 -5.60 -1.88
CA TRP A 379 5.24 -5.09 -1.92
C TRP A 379 5.65 -4.59 -0.53
N MET A 380 6.92 -4.76 -0.20
CA MET A 380 7.52 -4.31 1.05
C MET A 380 8.80 -3.55 0.73
N LEU A 381 8.97 -2.37 1.33
CA LEU A 381 10.18 -1.56 1.19
C LEU A 381 11.02 -1.74 2.45
N ARG A 382 12.06 -2.59 2.41
CA ARG A 382 12.89 -2.93 3.57
C ARG A 382 14.19 -2.15 3.55
N SER A 383 14.46 -1.39 4.60
CA SER A 383 15.74 -0.76 4.89
C SER A 383 16.81 -1.82 5.19
N PRO A 384 17.88 -1.98 4.36
CA PRO A 384 18.92 -2.97 4.64
C PRO A 384 19.79 -2.59 5.83
N SER A 385 19.97 -1.29 6.11
CA SER A 385 20.84 -0.78 7.18
C SER A 385 20.23 -0.92 8.59
N HIS A 386 18.90 -0.93 8.71
CA HIS A 386 18.21 -1.04 10.00
C HIS A 386 17.30 -2.28 10.11
N GLY A 387 17.09 -3.01 9.01
CA GLY A 387 16.18 -4.16 8.94
C GLY A 387 14.69 -3.80 9.01
N THR A 388 14.35 -2.52 9.07
CA THR A 388 13.01 -1.96 9.20
C THR A 388 12.26 -1.91 7.85
N PHE A 389 10.94 -1.76 7.90
CA PHE A 389 10.06 -1.65 6.75
C PHE A 389 9.39 -0.27 6.72
N LEU A 390 9.28 0.33 5.54
CA LEU A 390 8.57 1.60 5.34
C LEU A 390 7.04 1.37 5.34
N GLY A 391 6.31 2.16 6.13
CA GLY A 391 4.86 2.13 6.26
C GLY A 391 4.28 3.52 6.54
N LEU A 392 2.97 3.59 6.81
CA LEU A 392 2.27 4.83 7.19
C LEU A 392 1.65 4.72 8.58
N THR A 393 1.65 5.84 9.32
CA THR A 393 0.80 6.01 10.50
C THR A 393 -0.66 6.30 10.13
N SER A 394 -1.56 6.27 11.13
CA SER A 394 -2.94 6.76 11.03
C SER A 394 -3.06 8.17 10.44
N ASP A 395 -2.09 9.04 10.74
CA ASP A 395 -2.04 10.43 10.27
C ASP A 395 -1.41 10.55 8.86
N ASN A 396 -1.26 9.42 8.17
CA ASN A 396 -0.62 9.28 6.85
C ASN A 396 0.86 9.72 6.82
N ASN A 397 1.58 9.77 7.95
CA ASN A 397 3.01 10.09 7.97
C ASN A 397 3.86 8.84 7.66
N LEU A 398 4.88 8.98 6.82
CA LEU A 398 5.85 7.92 6.53
C LEU A 398 6.71 7.62 7.76
N ILE A 399 6.78 6.35 8.12
CA ILE A 399 7.62 5.83 9.22
C ILE A 399 8.31 4.54 8.77
N THR A 400 9.39 4.19 9.45
CA THR A 400 9.95 2.84 9.36
C THR A 400 9.75 2.08 10.68
N SER A 401 9.35 0.82 10.60
CA SER A 401 9.04 -0.06 11.74
C SER A 401 9.79 -1.38 11.65
N SER A 402 10.02 -2.06 12.78
CA SER A 402 10.45 -3.47 12.77
C SER A 402 9.34 -4.40 12.26
N GLU A 403 8.08 -4.03 12.51
CA GLU A 403 6.92 -4.71 11.94
C GLU A 403 6.85 -4.49 10.41
N ALA A 404 6.54 -5.57 9.71
CA ALA A 404 6.37 -5.64 8.27
C ALA A 404 5.15 -4.85 7.78
N SER A 405 5.40 -3.77 7.05
CA SER A 405 4.37 -3.00 6.34
C SER A 405 4.23 -3.44 4.89
N PHE A 406 3.00 -3.40 4.37
CA PHE A 406 2.65 -3.88 3.03
C PHE A 406 2.04 -2.78 2.17
N TRP A 407 2.36 -2.82 0.89
CA TRP A 407 1.90 -1.88 -0.13
C TRP A 407 1.27 -2.65 -1.29
N GLN A 408 0.08 -2.23 -1.73
CA GLN A 408 -0.53 -2.67 -2.99
C GLN A 408 -0.09 -1.71 -4.10
N VAL A 409 0.09 -2.24 -5.31
CA VAL A 409 0.56 -1.47 -6.46
C VAL A 409 -0.46 -1.53 -7.58
N ASP A 410 -0.82 -0.37 -8.12
CA ASP A 410 -1.71 -0.26 -9.28
C ASP A 410 -0.95 -0.04 -10.60
N GLU A 411 -1.68 0.00 -11.72
CA GLU A 411 -1.13 0.21 -13.06
C GLU A 411 -0.57 1.64 -13.29
N ASN A 412 -0.80 2.57 -12.35
CA ASN A 412 -0.37 3.97 -12.39
C ASN A 412 0.78 4.27 -11.40
N PHE A 413 1.36 3.23 -10.78
CA PHE A 413 2.41 3.34 -9.75
C PHE A 413 1.97 4.07 -8.48
N CYS A 414 0.69 3.95 -8.12
CA CYS A 414 0.24 4.21 -6.76
C CYS A 414 0.67 3.04 -5.87
N LEU A 415 1.52 3.32 -4.89
CA LEU A 415 1.82 2.47 -3.75
C LEU A 415 0.80 2.78 -2.66
N THR A 416 -0.23 1.96 -2.52
CA THR A 416 -1.27 2.12 -1.49
C THR A 416 -0.94 1.26 -0.27
N HIS A 417 -0.66 1.88 0.86
CA HIS A 417 -0.41 1.21 2.14
C HIS A 417 -1.66 0.41 2.56
N THR A 418 -1.47 -0.84 2.97
CA THR A 418 -2.59 -1.75 3.27
C THR A 418 -2.37 -2.50 4.58
N SER A 419 -3.49 -2.82 5.25
CA SER A 419 -3.54 -3.77 6.37
C SER A 419 -3.72 -5.22 5.91
N ASP A 420 -3.67 -5.49 4.59
CA ASP A 420 -3.48 -6.82 4.04
C ASP A 420 -2.04 -7.31 4.32
N SER A 421 -1.90 -8.32 5.18
CA SER A 421 -0.70 -9.15 5.22
C SER A 421 -0.99 -10.50 4.53
N PRO A 422 0.05 -11.22 4.04
CA PRO A 422 -0.17 -12.55 3.46
C PRO A 422 -0.79 -13.53 4.46
N ALA A 423 -0.45 -13.42 5.75
CA ALA A 423 -1.08 -14.16 6.84
C ALA A 423 -2.58 -13.88 6.96
N ARG A 424 -2.99 -12.60 6.97
CA ARG A 424 -4.41 -12.19 7.01
C ARG A 424 -5.15 -12.71 5.78
N ARG A 425 -4.60 -12.50 4.58
CA ARG A 425 -5.20 -12.97 3.32
C ARG A 425 -5.35 -14.49 3.29
N GLN A 426 -4.36 -15.23 3.75
CA GLN A 426 -4.42 -16.70 3.82
C GLN A 426 -5.49 -17.17 4.82
N HIS A 427 -5.56 -16.54 5.99
CA HIS A 427 -6.58 -16.82 7.00
C HIS A 427 -8.00 -16.63 6.42
N TYR A 428 -8.28 -15.48 5.82
CA TYR A 428 -9.59 -15.22 5.20
C TYR A 428 -9.88 -16.13 4.00
N ARG A 429 -8.88 -16.48 3.17
CA ARG A 429 -9.05 -17.47 2.09
C ARG A 429 -9.56 -18.82 2.62
N ARG A 430 -8.96 -19.27 3.73
CA ARG A 430 -9.31 -20.52 4.41
C ARG A 430 -10.69 -20.41 5.09
N MET A 431 -11.00 -19.28 5.73
CA MET A 431 -12.33 -18.97 6.25
C MET A 431 -13.40 -19.01 5.15
N TRP A 432 -13.16 -18.41 3.98
CA TRP A 432 -14.07 -18.45 2.83
C TRP A 432 -14.30 -19.87 2.29
N LYS A 433 -13.24 -20.68 2.22
CA LYS A 433 -13.28 -22.10 1.79
C LYS A 433 -14.04 -23.00 2.78
N THR A 434 -13.82 -22.83 4.08
CA THR A 434 -14.32 -23.75 5.11
C THR A 434 -15.68 -23.36 5.70
N GLN A 435 -15.99 -22.07 5.81
CA GLN A 435 -17.25 -21.64 6.44
C GLN A 435 -18.44 -21.80 5.49
N SER A 436 -19.19 -22.88 5.70
CA SER A 436 -20.53 -23.14 5.16
C SER A 436 -21.58 -23.18 6.28
N ILE A 437 -22.87 -23.25 5.93
CA ILE A 437 -23.96 -23.52 6.88
C ILE A 437 -23.67 -24.78 7.71
N ALA A 438 -23.34 -25.89 7.04
CA ALA A 438 -23.03 -27.16 7.71
C ALA A 438 -21.80 -27.08 8.64
N TYR A 439 -20.81 -26.23 8.30
CA TYR A 439 -19.68 -25.97 9.20
C TYR A 439 -20.13 -25.19 10.44
N VAL A 440 -20.92 -24.12 10.28
CA VAL A 440 -21.40 -23.32 11.42
C VAL A 440 -22.29 -24.15 12.35
N GLU A 441 -23.16 -25.01 11.81
CA GLU A 441 -23.97 -25.96 12.58
C GLU A 441 -23.08 -26.92 13.39
N LYS A 442 -22.08 -27.59 12.75
CA LYS A 442 -21.10 -28.44 13.45
C LYS A 442 -20.36 -27.68 14.58
N MET A 443 -19.98 -26.43 14.33
CA MET A 443 -19.26 -25.62 15.32
C MET A 443 -20.15 -25.21 16.49
N ARG A 444 -21.43 -24.91 16.24
CA ARG A 444 -22.43 -24.68 17.29
C ARG A 444 -22.63 -25.94 18.13
N GLU A 445 -22.86 -27.10 17.52
CA GLU A 445 -22.99 -28.38 18.25
C GLU A 445 -21.76 -28.70 19.12
N LYS A 446 -20.56 -28.43 18.61
CA LYS A 446 -19.28 -28.71 19.30
C LYS A 446 -19.00 -27.77 20.47
N HIS A 447 -19.31 -26.48 20.33
CA HIS A 447 -18.85 -25.43 21.26
C HIS A 447 -19.93 -24.82 22.14
N LEU A 448 -21.22 -25.00 21.84
CA LEU A 448 -22.31 -24.56 22.73
C LEU A 448 -22.57 -25.51 23.91
N THR A 449 -21.70 -26.48 24.12
CA THR A 449 -21.67 -27.33 25.33
C THR A 449 -20.82 -26.74 26.45
N PHE A 450 -20.01 -25.70 26.17
CA PHE A 450 -19.15 -24.97 27.11
C PHE A 450 -18.30 -25.86 28.04
N ALA A 451 -17.75 -26.93 27.45
CA ALA A 451 -17.00 -27.99 28.13
C ALA A 451 -15.48 -27.89 27.95
N LEU A 452 -14.94 -26.74 27.50
CA LEU A 452 -13.50 -26.52 27.30
C LEU A 452 -12.81 -26.07 28.59
N GLY A 453 -13.52 -25.46 29.54
CA GLY A 453 -13.03 -25.21 30.88
C GLY A 453 -13.94 -24.31 31.72
N SER A 454 -13.52 -24.02 32.95
CA SER A 454 -14.24 -23.09 33.83
C SER A 454 -13.28 -22.10 34.47
N MET A 455 -13.50 -20.80 34.26
CA MET A 455 -12.66 -19.74 34.83
C MET A 455 -13.37 -18.38 34.93
N THR A 456 -12.79 -17.47 35.71
CA THR A 456 -13.24 -16.07 35.80
C THR A 456 -12.72 -15.26 34.60
N ILE A 457 -13.39 -14.14 34.28
CA ILE A 457 -12.95 -13.20 33.24
C ILE A 457 -11.55 -12.64 33.53
N GLU A 458 -11.20 -12.40 34.79
CA GLU A 458 -9.86 -11.96 35.21
C GLU A 458 -8.77 -12.95 34.77
N LYS A 459 -8.94 -14.23 35.09
CA LYS A 459 -8.01 -15.29 34.67
C LYS A 459 -7.97 -15.42 33.15
N ALA A 460 -9.11 -15.20 32.48
CA ALA A 460 -9.14 -15.23 31.03
C ALA A 460 -8.29 -14.10 30.42
N LEU A 461 -8.46 -12.86 30.91
CA LEU A 461 -7.64 -11.70 30.54
C LEU A 461 -6.16 -11.98 30.78
N ASP A 462 -5.77 -12.50 31.95
CA ASP A 462 -4.39 -12.84 32.26
C ASP A 462 -3.79 -13.84 31.27
N HIS A 463 -4.51 -14.89 30.88
CA HIS A 463 -4.04 -15.83 29.85
C HIS A 463 -3.88 -15.18 28.46
N THR A 464 -4.70 -14.19 28.10
CA THR A 464 -4.56 -13.47 26.82
C THR A 464 -3.30 -12.58 26.73
N GLN A 465 -2.53 -12.40 27.81
CA GLN A 465 -1.23 -11.72 27.77
C GLN A 465 -0.21 -12.41 26.84
N HIS A 466 -0.36 -13.71 26.60
CA HIS A 466 0.54 -14.51 25.79
C HIS A 466 0.21 -14.48 24.29
N LEU A 467 -0.90 -13.84 23.91
CA LEU A 467 -1.38 -13.73 22.53
C LEU A 467 -1.10 -12.32 22.00
N LEU A 468 -0.67 -12.19 20.75
CA LEU A 468 -0.36 -10.89 20.12
C LEU A 468 -1.64 -10.13 19.75
N ALA A 469 -1.67 -8.82 20.00
CA ALA A 469 -2.78 -7.94 19.60
C ALA A 469 -2.99 -7.89 18.07
N ASN A 470 -1.90 -8.01 17.30
CA ASN A 470 -1.94 -8.25 15.85
C ASN A 470 -1.53 -9.71 15.55
N PRO A 471 -2.48 -10.65 15.44
CA PRO A 471 -2.18 -12.06 15.15
C PRO A 471 -1.70 -12.29 13.71
N PHE A 472 -1.81 -11.29 12.82
CA PHE A 472 -1.36 -11.34 11.44
C PHE A 472 -0.04 -10.58 11.20
N SER A 473 0.62 -10.16 12.28
CA SER A 473 1.94 -9.52 12.24
C SER A 473 3.00 -10.49 11.75
N MET A 474 3.81 -10.05 10.80
CA MET A 474 4.93 -10.84 10.25
C MET A 474 6.29 -10.49 10.90
N SER A 475 6.27 -9.79 12.05
CA SER A 475 7.50 -9.48 12.80
C SER A 475 8.13 -10.79 13.28
N GLY A 476 9.30 -11.14 12.74
CA GLY A 476 9.98 -12.39 13.04
C GLY A 476 10.35 -12.49 14.52
N ALA A 477 10.39 -13.73 15.04
CA ALA A 477 10.79 -14.03 16.42
C ALA A 477 12.28 -13.76 16.74
N GLU A 478 12.96 -12.95 15.92
CA GLU A 478 14.38 -12.60 15.99
C GLU A 478 14.57 -11.09 16.26
N VAL A 479 13.93 -10.58 17.32
CA VAL A 479 14.31 -9.26 17.89
C VAL A 479 14.96 -9.48 19.26
N SER A 480 16.16 -10.04 19.24
CA SER A 480 16.99 -10.27 20.42
C SER A 480 17.64 -9.00 21.00
N CYS A 481 17.28 -7.81 20.50
CA CYS A 481 17.99 -6.56 20.76
C CYS A 481 17.09 -5.32 21.00
N SER A 482 15.83 -5.50 21.41
CA SER A 482 15.02 -4.38 21.93
C SER A 482 14.09 -4.80 23.05
N ASP A 483 14.12 -4.08 24.18
CA ASP A 483 13.32 -4.34 25.39
C ASP A 483 11.79 -4.09 25.24
N ILE A 484 11.27 -4.10 24.01
CA ILE A 484 9.90 -3.74 23.68
C ILE A 484 9.13 -5.00 23.28
N ARG A 485 8.40 -5.58 24.25
CA ARG A 485 7.42 -6.63 23.99
C ARG A 485 6.25 -6.05 23.17
N PRO A 486 5.84 -6.69 22.06
CA PRO A 486 4.67 -6.24 21.30
C PRO A 486 3.39 -6.34 22.16
N PRO A 487 2.40 -5.46 21.95
CA PRO A 487 1.14 -5.48 22.71
C PRO A 487 0.42 -6.83 22.61
N SER A 488 -0.12 -7.28 23.73
CA SER A 488 -0.94 -8.48 23.82
C SER A 488 -2.42 -8.21 23.57
N VAL A 489 -3.20 -9.27 23.33
CA VAL A 489 -4.67 -9.21 23.29
C VAL A 489 -5.23 -8.62 24.61
N ARG A 490 -4.63 -8.93 25.76
CA ARG A 490 -4.98 -8.33 27.06
C ARG A 490 -4.85 -6.80 27.03
N THR A 491 -3.73 -6.29 26.53
CA THR A 491 -3.50 -4.84 26.34
C THR A 491 -4.55 -4.21 25.41
N LEU A 492 -4.86 -4.87 24.29
CA LEU A 492 -5.90 -4.40 23.36
C LEU A 492 -7.28 -4.31 24.04
N LEU A 493 -7.70 -5.35 24.76
CA LEU A 493 -9.01 -5.40 25.41
C LEU A 493 -9.16 -4.31 26.49
N PHE A 494 -8.14 -4.12 27.35
CA PHE A 494 -8.14 -3.03 28.32
C PHE A 494 -8.10 -1.65 27.65
N HIS A 495 -7.36 -1.47 26.55
CA HIS A 495 -7.32 -0.20 25.82
C HIS A 495 -8.68 0.14 25.20
N THR A 496 -9.35 -0.82 24.56
CA THR A 496 -10.69 -0.62 23.98
C THR A 496 -11.72 -0.26 25.04
N ALA A 497 -11.69 -0.95 26.19
CA ALA A 497 -12.59 -0.66 27.30
C ALA A 497 -12.33 0.73 27.93
N GLU A 498 -11.07 1.11 28.11
CA GLU A 498 -10.69 2.44 28.59
C GLU A 498 -11.01 3.57 27.60
N LEU A 499 -10.95 3.30 26.29
CA LEU A 499 -11.37 4.24 25.25
C LEU A 499 -12.88 4.48 25.34
N ALA A 500 -13.69 3.41 25.39
CA ALA A 500 -15.13 3.50 25.62
C ALA A 500 -15.48 4.24 26.92
N ARG A 501 -14.74 4.01 28.01
CA ARG A 501 -14.91 4.71 29.29
C ARG A 501 -14.59 6.19 29.21
N LYS A 502 -13.54 6.59 28.49
CA LYS A 502 -13.13 7.99 28.30
C LYS A 502 -14.10 8.78 27.43
N GLU A 503 -14.71 8.12 26.46
CA GLU A 503 -15.73 8.71 25.57
C GLU A 503 -17.14 8.74 26.21
N GLY A 504 -17.29 8.24 27.44
CA GLY A 504 -18.51 8.34 28.22
C GLY A 504 -19.57 7.29 27.87
N HIS A 505 -19.22 6.22 27.16
CA HIS A 505 -20.15 5.15 26.84
C HIS A 505 -20.65 4.42 28.10
N PRO A 506 -21.87 3.84 28.07
CA PRO A 506 -22.41 3.03 29.17
C PRO A 506 -21.47 1.94 29.67
N ASP A 507 -21.63 1.54 30.93
CA ASP A 507 -20.75 0.54 31.56
C ASP A 507 -20.86 -0.85 30.95
N TRP A 508 -22.01 -1.20 30.35
CA TRP A 508 -22.11 -2.41 29.53
C TRP A 508 -21.33 -2.32 28.21
N VAL A 509 -21.19 -1.14 27.58
CA VAL A 509 -20.34 -0.98 26.37
C VAL A 509 -18.88 -1.20 26.75
N GLN A 510 -18.45 -0.62 27.88
CA GLN A 510 -17.11 -0.83 28.44
C GLN A 510 -16.86 -2.31 28.75
N PHE A 511 -17.87 -3.04 29.23
CA PHE A 511 -17.78 -4.49 29.44
C PHE A 511 -17.66 -5.26 28.12
N ILE A 512 -18.52 -4.98 27.12
CA ILE A 512 -18.44 -5.60 25.78
C ILE A 512 -17.06 -5.34 25.14
N ALA A 513 -16.56 -4.11 25.21
CA ALA A 513 -15.22 -3.73 24.77
C ALA A 513 -14.11 -4.54 25.45
N LEU A 514 -14.24 -4.88 26.74
CA LEU A 514 -13.29 -5.72 27.46
C LEU A 514 -13.39 -7.22 27.10
N VAL A 515 -14.58 -7.73 26.76
CA VAL A 515 -14.80 -9.18 26.59
C VAL A 515 -14.88 -9.67 25.14
N HIS A 516 -15.13 -8.81 24.15
CA HIS A 516 -15.43 -9.22 22.77
C HIS A 516 -14.39 -10.18 22.15
N GLY A 517 -13.10 -9.96 22.42
CA GLY A 517 -12.00 -10.79 21.91
C GLY A 517 -11.55 -11.95 22.82
N LEU A 518 -12.19 -12.17 23.97
CA LEU A 518 -11.71 -13.15 24.97
C LEU A 518 -11.75 -14.61 24.48
N ALA A 519 -12.54 -14.93 23.46
CA ALA A 519 -12.55 -16.26 22.83
C ALA A 519 -11.16 -16.72 22.36
N SER A 520 -10.23 -15.80 22.13
CA SER A 520 -8.82 -16.07 21.82
C SER A 520 -8.16 -17.02 22.84
N ILE A 521 -8.64 -17.05 24.09
CA ILE A 521 -8.14 -17.98 25.13
C ILE A 521 -8.32 -19.45 24.78
N LEU A 522 -9.32 -19.79 23.95
CA LEU A 522 -9.57 -21.19 23.59
C LEU A 522 -8.39 -21.80 22.83
N THR A 523 -7.58 -20.99 22.13
CA THR A 523 -6.34 -21.43 21.50
C THR A 523 -5.27 -21.82 22.53
N CYS A 524 -5.22 -21.14 23.68
CA CYS A 524 -4.38 -21.55 24.82
C CYS A 524 -4.90 -22.85 25.48
N LEU A 525 -6.22 -22.95 25.71
CA LEU A 525 -6.83 -24.13 26.35
C LEU A 525 -6.64 -25.41 25.52
N ARG A 526 -6.88 -25.35 24.20
CA ARG A 526 -6.63 -26.46 23.26
C ARG A 526 -5.17 -26.90 23.19
N SER A 527 -4.24 -26.00 23.51
CA SER A 527 -2.80 -26.30 23.49
C SER A 527 -2.31 -26.99 24.75
N ASN A 528 -3.05 -26.88 25.86
CA ASN A 528 -2.64 -27.36 27.19
C ASN A 528 -3.29 -28.69 27.60
N SER A 529 -4.25 -29.22 26.83
CA SER A 529 -4.86 -30.53 27.08
C SER A 529 -3.86 -31.67 26.81
N SER A 530 -3.19 -32.13 27.85
CA SER A 530 -2.14 -33.17 27.82
C SER A 530 -2.66 -34.61 27.64
N ASP A 531 -3.84 -34.80 27.03
CA ASP A 531 -4.42 -36.12 26.74
C ASP A 531 -3.84 -36.69 25.43
N THR A 532 -2.54 -36.92 25.42
CA THR A 532 -1.77 -37.42 24.27
C THR A 532 -2.13 -38.86 23.87
N SER A 533 -3.04 -39.53 24.59
CA SER A 533 -3.53 -40.88 24.33
C SER A 533 -4.91 -40.94 23.65
N ASN A 534 -5.69 -39.85 23.68
CA ASN A 534 -6.91 -39.69 22.88
C ASN A 534 -6.71 -38.56 21.86
N MET A 535 -5.75 -38.76 20.95
CA MET A 535 -5.43 -37.87 19.84
C MET A 535 -6.50 -37.83 18.73
N ALA A 536 -7.77 -37.72 19.12
CA ALA A 536 -8.88 -37.21 18.28
C ALA A 536 -8.86 -35.67 18.19
N GLY A 537 -7.78 -35.01 18.63
CA GLY A 537 -7.36 -33.69 18.14
C GLY A 537 -6.71 -33.74 16.75
N LYS A 538 -6.41 -34.95 16.23
CA LYS A 538 -6.00 -35.17 14.84
C LYS A 538 -7.18 -35.21 13.85
N ASP A 539 -8.42 -35.11 14.36
CA ASP A 539 -9.70 -35.17 13.64
C ASP A 539 -10.47 -33.83 13.60
N ASP A 540 -9.75 -32.70 13.61
CA ASP A 540 -10.11 -31.60 12.69
C ASP A 540 -9.04 -31.52 11.59
N GLY A 541 -8.84 -32.63 10.88
CA GLY A 541 -8.02 -32.71 9.66
C GLY A 541 -8.59 -31.92 8.46
N ASN A 542 -9.28 -30.81 8.72
CA ASN A 542 -9.96 -29.97 7.73
C ASN A 542 -10.26 -28.52 8.19
N SER A 543 -9.89 -28.08 9.42
CA SER A 543 -10.06 -26.67 9.82
C SER A 543 -8.80 -25.86 9.52
N ASP A 544 -8.69 -25.37 8.29
CA ASP A 544 -7.49 -24.65 7.82
C ASP A 544 -7.22 -23.31 8.58
N PHE A 545 -8.18 -22.77 9.36
CA PHE A 545 -8.09 -21.44 10.02
C PHE A 545 -8.50 -21.47 11.51
N ASP A 546 -8.00 -20.50 12.29
CA ASP A 546 -8.33 -20.33 13.72
C ASP A 546 -9.44 -19.30 13.94
N TRP A 547 -10.69 -19.76 14.03
CA TRP A 547 -11.88 -18.93 14.26
C TRP A 547 -11.89 -18.13 15.56
N THR A 548 -10.97 -18.38 16.50
CA THR A 548 -10.88 -17.64 17.76
C THR A 548 -10.24 -16.27 17.60
N ILE A 549 -9.52 -16.05 16.49
CA ILE A 549 -8.98 -14.74 16.10
C ILE A 549 -10.16 -13.81 15.77
N PRO A 550 -10.22 -12.59 16.35
CA PRO A 550 -11.23 -11.60 15.99
C PRO A 550 -11.14 -11.21 14.51
N VAL A 551 -12.22 -11.47 13.76
CA VAL A 551 -12.38 -11.24 12.32
C VAL A 551 -13.80 -10.79 12.01
N ASP A 552 -13.97 -10.14 10.85
CA ASP A 552 -15.28 -9.70 10.36
C ASP A 552 -16.17 -10.92 10.07
N ALA A 553 -17.45 -10.78 10.37
CA ALA A 553 -18.47 -11.80 10.19
C ALA A 553 -19.21 -11.62 8.87
N ARG A 554 -19.85 -12.70 8.40
CA ARG A 554 -20.73 -12.71 7.22
C ARG A 554 -22.06 -13.37 7.58
N VAL A 555 -23.15 -12.94 6.94
CA VAL A 555 -24.41 -13.70 6.95
C VAL A 555 -24.20 -14.97 6.12
N MET A 556 -24.54 -16.13 6.68
CA MET A 556 -24.46 -17.43 6.02
C MET A 556 -25.83 -17.85 5.47
N GLY A 557 -25.87 -18.72 4.47
CA GLY A 557 -27.13 -19.26 3.94
C GLY A 557 -27.92 -18.29 3.04
N CYS A 558 -27.35 -17.13 2.71
CA CYS A 558 -27.81 -16.23 1.65
C CYS A 558 -26.61 -15.74 0.81
N LYS A 559 -26.88 -15.10 -0.32
CA LYS A 559 -25.86 -14.52 -1.19
C LYS A 559 -24.99 -13.55 -0.38
N ALA A 560 -23.70 -13.85 -0.29
CA ALA A 560 -22.72 -12.95 0.33
C ALA A 560 -22.71 -11.58 -0.38
N SER A 561 -22.36 -10.53 0.37
CA SER A 561 -22.24 -9.16 -0.15
C SER A 561 -21.08 -9.03 -1.16
N GLU A 562 -21.13 -7.98 -1.97
CA GLU A 562 -20.01 -7.53 -2.82
C GLU A 562 -19.02 -6.66 -2.03
N ASN A 563 -19.38 -6.21 -0.83
CA ASN A 563 -18.49 -5.53 0.11
C ASN A 563 -17.76 -6.49 1.07
N SER A 564 -18.15 -7.77 1.12
CA SER A 564 -17.58 -8.76 2.03
C SER A 564 -16.06 -8.80 1.94
N ILE A 565 -15.39 -8.78 3.10
CA ILE A 565 -13.94 -8.73 3.17
C ILE A 565 -13.29 -9.91 2.41
N PHE A 566 -12.35 -9.59 1.52
CA PHE A 566 -11.74 -10.51 0.56
C PHE A 566 -12.74 -11.28 -0.33
N GLN A 567 -13.78 -10.63 -0.86
CA GLN A 567 -14.73 -11.25 -1.78
C GLN A 567 -14.09 -11.93 -3.01
N GLU A 568 -12.83 -11.64 -3.37
CA GLU A 568 -12.08 -12.43 -4.37
C GLU A 568 -11.96 -13.93 -4.06
N PHE A 569 -12.16 -14.33 -2.80
CA PHE A 569 -12.16 -15.72 -2.34
C PHE A 569 -13.56 -16.34 -2.22
N ARG A 570 -14.62 -15.58 -2.52
CA ARG A 570 -16.02 -16.04 -2.48
C ARG A 570 -16.24 -17.33 -3.28
N THR A 571 -15.58 -17.47 -4.43
CA THR A 571 -15.65 -18.64 -5.31
C THR A 571 -15.05 -19.92 -4.73
N LEU A 572 -14.40 -19.86 -3.57
CA LEU A 572 -13.92 -21.02 -2.83
C LEU A 572 -14.97 -21.59 -1.87
N ASN A 573 -16.06 -20.86 -1.62
CA ASN A 573 -17.08 -21.24 -0.67
C ASN A 573 -18.03 -22.29 -1.27
N PRO A 574 -18.24 -23.46 -0.62
CA PRO A 574 -19.07 -24.52 -1.17
C PRO A 574 -20.56 -24.14 -1.25
N ASP A 575 -21.04 -23.23 -0.40
CA ASP A 575 -22.43 -22.76 -0.43
C ASP A 575 -22.69 -21.77 -1.60
N GLN A 576 -21.64 -21.27 -2.27
CA GLN A 576 -21.80 -20.33 -3.38
C GLN A 576 -22.55 -20.94 -4.57
N ASP A 577 -22.36 -22.23 -4.84
CA ASP A 577 -22.98 -22.88 -6.00
C ASP A 577 -24.29 -23.60 -5.61
N ASP A 578 -24.70 -23.55 -4.34
CA ASP A 578 -25.96 -24.12 -3.86
C ASP A 578 -27.14 -23.15 -4.09
N PRO A 579 -28.19 -23.55 -4.84
CA PRO A 579 -29.33 -22.68 -5.11
C PRO A 579 -30.15 -22.32 -3.87
N ARG A 580 -29.98 -23.03 -2.74
CA ARG A 580 -30.61 -22.70 -1.44
C ARG A 580 -29.96 -21.48 -0.79
N TYR A 581 -28.67 -21.27 -1.06
CA TYR A 581 -27.85 -20.28 -0.35
C TYR A 581 -27.38 -19.13 -1.24
N ASN A 582 -27.36 -19.27 -2.57
CA ASN A 582 -26.87 -18.22 -3.48
C ASN A 582 -27.94 -17.24 -4.01
N THR A 583 -29.12 -17.20 -3.41
CA THR A 583 -30.14 -16.16 -3.70
C THR A 583 -30.02 -15.01 -2.69
N ALA A 584 -30.63 -13.86 -2.99
CA ALA A 584 -30.54 -12.66 -2.14
C ALA A 584 -30.97 -12.93 -0.68
N ASN A 585 -32.10 -13.61 -0.50
CA ASN A 585 -32.65 -13.93 0.83
C ASN A 585 -32.25 -15.34 1.29
N GLY A 586 -31.97 -16.28 0.37
CA GLY A 586 -31.47 -17.61 0.70
C GLY A 586 -32.42 -18.43 1.57
N LEU A 587 -31.96 -18.81 2.77
CA LEU A 587 -32.76 -19.47 3.81
C LEU A 587 -33.83 -18.58 4.46
N TYR A 588 -33.77 -17.26 4.26
CA TYR A 588 -34.44 -16.30 5.13
C TYR A 588 -35.69 -15.68 4.50
N GLN A 589 -36.61 -15.28 5.38
CA GLN A 589 -37.73 -14.43 5.03
C GLN A 589 -37.31 -12.96 5.10
N GLU A 590 -37.98 -12.10 4.34
CA GLU A 590 -37.75 -10.66 4.37
C GLU A 590 -38.11 -10.10 5.76
N HIS A 591 -37.29 -9.18 6.27
CA HIS A 591 -37.45 -8.53 7.58
C HIS A 591 -37.57 -9.48 8.79
N ILE A 592 -36.99 -10.69 8.72
CA ILE A 592 -36.96 -11.64 9.85
C ILE A 592 -36.06 -11.18 11.03
N GLY A 593 -35.19 -10.19 10.79
CA GLY A 593 -34.32 -9.59 11.80
C GLY A 593 -32.97 -10.30 11.97
N LEU A 594 -31.90 -9.54 12.19
CA LEU A 594 -30.52 -10.05 12.26
C LEU A 594 -30.29 -11.01 13.42
N GLU A 595 -31.06 -10.90 14.49
CA GLU A 595 -31.02 -11.85 15.60
C GLU A 595 -31.30 -13.30 15.16
N ASN A 596 -32.07 -13.51 14.09
CA ASN A 596 -32.46 -14.82 13.60
C ASN A 596 -31.48 -15.41 12.56
N PHE A 597 -30.41 -14.69 12.18
CA PHE A 597 -29.46 -15.18 11.17
C PHE A 597 -28.38 -16.13 11.71
N ILE A 598 -28.03 -17.08 10.84
CA ILE A 598 -26.81 -17.87 10.99
C ILE A 598 -25.67 -16.98 10.50
N LEU A 599 -24.88 -16.46 11.44
CA LEU A 599 -23.64 -15.75 11.14
C LEU A 599 -22.50 -16.75 11.00
N SER A 600 -21.45 -16.37 10.29
CA SER A 600 -20.17 -17.07 10.26
C SER A 600 -19.67 -17.32 11.68
N TRP A 601 -19.14 -18.51 11.97
CA TRP A 601 -18.61 -18.86 13.28
C TRP A 601 -17.32 -18.09 13.56
N THR A 602 -17.34 -17.22 14.57
CA THR A 602 -16.23 -16.33 14.97
C THR A 602 -16.11 -16.25 16.50
N SER A 603 -15.06 -15.60 16.99
CA SER A 603 -14.89 -15.22 18.40
C SER A 603 -16.16 -14.61 19.00
N ASN A 604 -16.79 -13.68 18.30
CA ASN A 604 -17.91 -12.88 18.78
C ASN A 604 -19.19 -13.70 18.91
N GLU A 605 -19.52 -14.52 17.91
CA GLU A 605 -20.66 -15.44 17.95
C GLU A 605 -20.52 -16.42 19.13
N TYR A 606 -19.32 -16.97 19.35
CA TYR A 606 -19.06 -17.81 20.52
C TYR A 606 -19.22 -17.03 21.85
N MET A 607 -18.65 -15.83 21.97
CA MET A 607 -18.77 -15.01 23.20
C MET A 607 -20.23 -14.64 23.51
N TYR A 608 -21.03 -14.33 22.48
CA TYR A 608 -22.47 -14.09 22.61
C TYR A 608 -23.18 -15.25 23.27
N HIS A 609 -22.97 -16.48 22.78
CA HIS A 609 -23.62 -17.66 23.36
C HIS A 609 -23.06 -18.03 24.73
N MET A 610 -21.75 -17.89 24.95
CA MET A 610 -21.12 -18.17 26.25
C MET A 610 -21.68 -17.27 27.36
N LEU A 611 -21.82 -15.96 27.11
CA LEU A 611 -22.40 -15.04 28.08
C LEU A 611 -23.89 -15.32 28.34
N LYS A 612 -24.64 -15.76 27.32
CA LYS A 612 -26.04 -16.20 27.48
C LYS A 612 -26.15 -17.49 28.31
N HIS A 613 -25.34 -18.51 28.02
CA HIS A 613 -25.30 -19.78 28.76
C HIS A 613 -24.99 -19.56 30.25
N ASN A 614 -24.02 -18.68 30.55
CA ASN A 614 -23.68 -18.29 31.91
C ASN A 614 -24.68 -17.31 32.57
N ASN A 615 -25.83 -17.03 31.94
CA ASN A 615 -26.89 -16.17 32.46
C ASN A 615 -26.42 -14.74 32.83
N VAL A 616 -25.46 -14.20 32.08
CA VAL A 616 -24.92 -12.84 32.27
C VAL A 616 -26.00 -11.82 31.92
N ARG A 617 -26.29 -10.90 32.86
CA ARG A 617 -27.47 -10.02 32.87
C ARG A 617 -27.31 -8.74 32.07
N LEU A 618 -26.71 -8.84 30.88
CA LEU A 618 -26.53 -7.71 29.97
C LEU A 618 -27.87 -7.30 29.32
N PRO A 619 -28.04 -6.02 28.94
CA PRO A 619 -29.21 -5.57 28.20
C PRO A 619 -29.21 -6.12 26.76
N THR A 620 -30.37 -6.14 26.10
CA THR A 620 -30.56 -6.75 24.77
C THR A 620 -29.61 -6.14 23.73
N GLU A 621 -29.44 -4.82 23.78
CA GLU A 621 -28.59 -4.00 22.92
C GLU A 621 -27.12 -4.41 23.04
N ALA A 622 -26.65 -4.78 24.25
CA ALA A 622 -25.28 -5.25 24.46
C ALA A 622 -25.04 -6.61 23.79
N PHE A 623 -26.03 -7.50 23.83
CA PHE A 623 -25.98 -8.79 23.13
C PHE A 623 -26.07 -8.60 21.60
N ALA A 624 -26.91 -7.69 21.12
CA ALA A 624 -26.99 -7.35 19.70
C ALA A 624 -25.65 -6.80 19.19
N ILE A 625 -25.07 -5.81 19.88
CA ILE A 625 -23.78 -5.19 19.53
C ILE A 625 -22.64 -6.20 19.54
N LEU A 626 -22.51 -7.03 20.60
CA LEU A 626 -21.45 -8.05 20.65
C LEU A 626 -21.45 -8.97 19.42
N ARG A 627 -22.64 -9.34 18.93
CA ARG A 627 -22.85 -10.25 17.80
C ARG A 627 -22.79 -9.55 16.43
N LEU A 628 -23.24 -8.30 16.32
CA LEU A 628 -23.40 -7.58 15.06
C LEU A 628 -22.28 -6.58 14.73
N VAL A 629 -21.45 -6.16 15.70
CA VAL A 629 -20.23 -5.37 15.45
C VAL A 629 -19.32 -5.95 14.37
N PRO A 630 -19.04 -7.27 14.30
CA PRO A 630 -18.21 -7.81 13.22
C PRO A 630 -18.93 -7.85 11.85
N LEU A 631 -20.23 -7.55 11.75
CA LEU A 631 -21.00 -7.62 10.50
C LEU A 631 -20.91 -6.32 9.67
N VAL A 632 -19.68 -5.99 9.26
CA VAL A 632 -19.33 -4.74 8.55
C VAL A 632 -20.16 -4.52 7.28
N ASP A 633 -20.49 -5.60 6.56
CA ASP A 633 -21.30 -5.55 5.34
C ASP A 633 -22.67 -4.89 5.55
N TRP A 634 -23.27 -5.06 6.73
CA TRP A 634 -24.55 -4.47 7.09
C TRP A 634 -24.38 -3.05 7.64
N HIS A 635 -23.69 -2.87 8.78
CA HIS A 635 -23.70 -1.58 9.49
C HIS A 635 -22.92 -0.47 8.78
N LYS A 636 -21.87 -0.82 8.01
CA LYS A 636 -21.01 0.15 7.31
C LYS A 636 -21.37 0.33 5.83
N TRP A 637 -21.83 -0.75 5.18
CA TRP A 637 -22.06 -0.77 3.74
C TRP A 637 -23.54 -0.87 3.32
N GLY A 638 -24.48 -1.02 4.26
CA GLY A 638 -25.92 -1.04 3.97
C GLY A 638 -26.40 -2.30 3.24
N ASN A 639 -25.66 -3.41 3.30
CA ASN A 639 -26.15 -4.68 2.76
C ASN A 639 -27.14 -5.35 3.73
N HIS A 640 -27.91 -6.30 3.22
CA HIS A 640 -28.92 -7.06 3.97
C HIS A 640 -30.12 -6.23 4.48
N GLU A 641 -30.40 -5.05 3.90
CA GLU A 641 -31.58 -4.22 4.23
C GLU A 641 -32.93 -4.87 3.94
N SER A 642 -33.00 -5.86 3.03
CA SER A 642 -34.21 -6.69 2.84
C SER A 642 -34.43 -7.73 3.94
N LEU A 643 -33.45 -7.89 4.84
CA LEU A 643 -33.36 -8.95 5.82
C LEU A 643 -33.40 -8.41 7.27
N SER A 644 -32.86 -7.21 7.51
CA SER A 644 -33.02 -6.48 8.77
C SER A 644 -34.47 -6.03 9.00
N ASN A 645 -34.84 -5.87 10.28
CA ASN A 645 -36.13 -5.34 10.71
C ASN A 645 -36.00 -3.88 11.21
N GLU A 646 -37.09 -3.30 11.73
CA GLU A 646 -37.09 -1.90 12.22
C GLU A 646 -36.13 -1.71 13.42
N ASP A 647 -36.10 -2.67 14.35
CA ASP A 647 -35.23 -2.63 15.54
C ASP A 647 -33.73 -2.69 15.18
N ASP A 648 -33.38 -3.53 14.20
CA ASP A 648 -32.02 -3.64 13.67
C ASP A 648 -31.56 -2.28 13.10
N GLU A 649 -32.38 -1.66 12.25
CA GLU A 649 -32.05 -0.40 11.57
C GLU A 649 -32.00 0.80 12.54
N GLU A 650 -32.72 0.77 13.67
CA GLU A 650 -32.56 1.75 14.76
C GLU A 650 -31.19 1.59 15.45
N VAL A 651 -30.73 0.35 15.67
CA VAL A 651 -29.46 0.06 16.39
C VAL A 651 -28.22 0.13 15.47
N LYS A 652 -28.40 0.02 14.15
CA LYS A 652 -27.36 0.05 13.10
C LYS A 652 -26.31 1.18 13.24
N PRO A 653 -26.68 2.45 13.48
CA PRO A 653 -25.68 3.52 13.62
C PRO A 653 -24.79 3.33 14.84
N PHE A 654 -25.37 2.87 15.95
CA PHE A 654 -24.64 2.64 17.20
C PHE A 654 -23.71 1.42 17.12
N VAL A 655 -24.07 0.39 16.35
CA VAL A 655 -23.16 -0.71 16.01
C VAL A 655 -21.96 -0.21 15.21
N ALA A 656 -22.18 0.69 14.24
CA ALA A 656 -21.11 1.31 13.46
C ALA A 656 -20.18 2.16 14.34
N ASP A 657 -20.72 2.99 15.24
CA ASP A 657 -19.93 3.79 16.20
C ASP A 657 -19.05 2.91 17.09
N VAL A 658 -19.59 1.79 17.60
CA VAL A 658 -18.81 0.84 18.43
C VAL A 658 -17.74 0.12 17.61
N TYR A 659 -18.03 -0.23 16.35
CA TYR A 659 -17.02 -0.78 15.44
C TYR A 659 -15.90 0.23 15.18
N GLU A 660 -16.20 1.49 14.90
CA GLU A 660 -15.17 2.54 14.72
C GLU A 660 -14.32 2.77 15.97
N LEU A 661 -14.90 2.64 17.17
CA LEU A 661 -14.15 2.68 18.42
C LEU A 661 -13.19 1.48 18.52
N PHE A 662 -13.62 0.28 18.13
CA PHE A 662 -12.78 -0.93 18.15
C PHE A 662 -11.65 -0.86 17.11
N GLU A 663 -11.94 -0.37 15.90
CA GLU A 663 -10.94 -0.09 14.86
C GLU A 663 -9.89 0.92 15.36
N ARG A 664 -10.35 2.07 15.90
CA ARG A 664 -9.46 3.13 16.42
C ARG A 664 -8.60 2.64 17.58
N SER A 665 -9.17 1.83 18.48
CA SER A 665 -8.43 1.16 19.56
C SER A 665 -7.35 0.23 19.00
N ARG A 666 -7.71 -0.66 18.08
CA ARG A 666 -6.77 -1.61 17.46
C ARG A 666 -5.65 -0.87 16.73
N ASP A 667 -5.97 0.11 15.89
CA ASP A 667 -4.99 0.87 15.13
C ASP A 667 -4.05 1.67 16.05
N THR A 668 -4.55 2.17 17.19
CA THR A 668 -3.73 2.84 18.22
C THR A 668 -2.78 1.85 18.90
N VAL A 669 -3.26 0.65 19.23
CA VAL A 669 -2.46 -0.39 19.89
C VAL A 669 -1.42 -0.99 18.94
N THR A 670 -1.75 -1.24 17.67
CA THR A 670 -0.86 -1.88 16.70
C THR A 670 0.08 -0.91 15.98
N SER A 671 -0.38 0.30 15.65
CA SER A 671 0.40 1.25 14.84
C SER A 671 1.26 2.19 15.68
N SER A 672 0.93 2.41 16.96
CA SER A 672 1.67 3.36 17.79
C SER A 672 2.95 2.77 18.35
N ARG A 673 4.07 3.41 18.00
CA ARG A 673 5.40 3.17 18.57
C ARG A 673 5.49 3.36 20.09
N SER A 674 4.50 4.02 20.70
CA SER A 674 4.41 4.19 22.16
C SER A 674 3.49 3.18 22.84
N SER A 675 2.73 2.37 22.09
CA SER A 675 1.89 1.30 22.64
C SER A 675 2.78 0.17 23.13
N LYS A 676 3.15 0.26 24.40
CA LYS A 676 3.83 -0.80 25.14
C LYS A 676 2.78 -1.74 25.73
N GLU A 677 3.18 -2.98 25.98
CA GLU A 677 2.39 -3.90 26.79
C GLU A 677 2.00 -3.26 28.13
N THR A 678 0.71 -3.21 28.44
CA THR A 678 0.18 -2.63 29.68
C THR A 678 0.71 -3.42 30.88
N SER A 679 1.21 -2.72 31.90
CA SER A 679 1.85 -3.40 33.03
C SER A 679 0.86 -4.28 33.79
N GLU A 680 1.34 -5.40 34.35
CA GLU A 680 0.51 -6.29 35.18
C GLU A 680 -0.19 -5.53 36.32
N ARG A 681 0.53 -4.59 36.94
CA ARG A 681 0.01 -3.71 37.98
C ARG A 681 -1.15 -2.84 37.48
N GLU A 682 -1.00 -2.19 36.33
CA GLU A 682 -2.02 -1.31 35.75
C GLU A 682 -3.27 -2.07 35.35
N CYS A 683 -3.13 -3.24 34.69
CA CYS A 683 -4.27 -4.12 34.41
C CYS A 683 -4.98 -4.59 35.69
N ARG A 684 -4.23 -4.96 36.73
CA ARG A 684 -4.79 -5.37 38.04
C ARG A 684 -5.49 -4.21 38.75
N GLU A 685 -4.95 -2.99 38.68
CA GLU A 685 -5.59 -1.79 39.24
C GLU A 685 -6.88 -1.44 38.47
N LEU A 686 -6.86 -1.47 37.13
CA LEU A 686 -8.05 -1.27 36.29
C LEU A 686 -9.14 -2.32 36.57
N TRP A 687 -8.76 -3.59 36.66
CA TRP A 687 -9.68 -4.67 36.98
C TRP A 687 -10.27 -4.51 38.38
N THR A 688 -9.42 -4.38 39.40
CA THR A 688 -9.85 -4.32 40.81
C THR A 688 -10.74 -3.10 41.07
N ASN A 689 -10.37 -1.93 40.54
CA ASN A 689 -11.04 -0.68 40.88
C ASN A 689 -12.29 -0.39 40.03
N HIS A 690 -12.42 -0.98 38.85
CA HIS A 690 -13.49 -0.64 37.89
C HIS A 690 -14.15 -1.87 37.25
N TYR A 691 -13.41 -2.66 36.47
CA TYR A 691 -14.02 -3.69 35.63
C TYR A 691 -14.58 -4.89 36.42
N SER A 692 -14.03 -5.21 37.60
CA SER A 692 -14.59 -6.22 38.49
C SER A 692 -15.96 -5.81 39.04
N LEU A 693 -16.20 -4.52 39.30
CA LEU A 693 -17.50 -4.00 39.74
C LEU A 693 -18.54 -4.14 38.63
N ILE A 694 -18.15 -3.84 37.39
CA ILE A 694 -19.00 -4.00 36.20
C ILE A 694 -19.30 -5.48 35.94
N ALA A 695 -18.29 -6.36 35.99
CA ALA A 695 -18.48 -7.80 35.86
C ALA A 695 -19.43 -8.35 36.93
N ASN A 696 -19.26 -7.93 38.20
CA ASN A 696 -20.17 -8.31 39.28
C ASN A 696 -21.60 -7.78 39.09
N LYS A 697 -21.77 -6.53 38.64
CA LYS A 697 -23.09 -5.93 38.32
C LYS A 697 -23.87 -6.79 37.31
N TYR A 698 -23.19 -7.30 36.29
CA TYR A 698 -23.78 -8.14 35.24
C TYR A 698 -23.79 -9.64 35.57
N GLY A 699 -23.32 -10.06 36.75
CA GLY A 699 -23.27 -11.48 37.15
C GLY A 699 -22.10 -12.28 36.57
N ALA A 700 -21.17 -11.63 35.88
CA ALA A 700 -20.00 -12.23 35.22
C ALA A 700 -18.71 -12.22 36.06
N GLY A 701 -18.78 -11.80 37.34
CA GLY A 701 -17.63 -11.79 38.26
C GLY A 701 -17.27 -13.16 38.86
N GLY A 702 -18.13 -14.16 38.68
CA GLY A 702 -17.92 -15.54 39.14
C GLY A 702 -17.04 -16.37 38.22
N ILE A 703 -16.98 -17.68 38.51
CA ILE A 703 -16.46 -18.68 37.56
C ILE A 703 -17.52 -18.87 36.48
N LEU A 704 -17.11 -18.76 35.21
CA LEU A 704 -17.94 -19.01 34.03
C LEU A 704 -17.51 -20.32 33.35
N GLU A 705 -18.42 -20.96 32.65
CA GLU A 705 -18.19 -22.10 31.76
C GLU A 705 -17.82 -21.61 30.35
N TRP A 706 -16.79 -22.21 29.74
CA TRP A 706 -16.18 -21.86 28.44
C TRP A 706 -16.08 -23.12 27.56
#